data_AF-A0A8U0WAY3-F1
#
_entry.id   AF-A0A8U0WAY3-F1
#
_cell.length_a   1.000
_cell.length_b   1.000
_cell.length_c   1.000
_cell.angle_alpha   90.00
_cell.angle_beta   90.00
_cell.angle_gamma   90.00
#
_symmetry.space_group_name_H-M   'P 1'
#
loop_
_entity.id
_entity.type
_entity.pdbx_description
1 polymer ?
#
loop_
_entity_poly.entity_id
_entity_poly.type
_entity_poly.pdbx_seq_one_letter_code
_entity_poly.pdbx_strand_id
1 'polypeptide(L)'
;MDTITTSADTVNISGLSHNDSNNMSISNSTNTTSNDTVDSSNNESLSFCFIRGSDPRAATCRGKLQTRRCKLNQEINKELRLRAGAENLYKATTNRKLRDTVALELSFVNSNLQLLKEQLAELNSSVEIYQNNSQDGIMPMIPLGLKETKEIDFMEPFSDFILEHYSEEPSIYLDAIADITDTRQASRTPSRDSQGVALLFRYYNLLYYVERRFFPPDRNLGVYFEWYDSLTGVPSCQRTIAFEKACTLFNLGAIYTQIGARHDRSTEKGLDAAVDSFLRAAGIFRHIYDTFTNAPSMDLKPQVLDVLVSLMLSQARECLFEKLQLQIESLGLTESSHLFKDLAGEAAQLTYEYNEMHKNIQMNDTHTYLPECWAGLVPLKAEFYKALAHHYEARSIDINADKASLSTKKSQTASNESFIGNAREAMRAAAAANDDNDEDSISLPALKRAHLKEALASHEESQRLQRMCRYLKNKIALAQVIKEAQYKTQDEFAKFCEEIPENEIDDIYDVIDVQVEGCSKFTMSLTGPDFTSYKIEDPFKRLGPIAIFSARRHWTAPRCVRLQKGSIGYHDVSNKALAASATATDCHCHCAITSDGQELPCCLLKDEIESFGFHVRGDAPVIISHVEINSLADLGGIKEGDFIVEIAGIDVKWYSHQQVVRLIQSCGATLELKVITPMDRNYLKPLSSKGSISTLSAASSSGVSSGSSSPTGTTTKPKLRCKTSTKARLGSVSSTSWNPFRRTPSLAKIF
;
A
#
# COMPACT_ATOMS: atom_id res chain seq x y z
N MET A 1 -70.44 -31.28 -0.81
CA MET A 1 -70.05 -30.76 0.52
C MET A 1 -68.64 -31.28 0.70
N ASP A 2 -67.70 -30.52 0.16
CA ASP A 2 -66.48 -31.11 -0.40
C ASP A 2 -65.26 -30.76 0.45
N THR A 3 -64.65 -31.81 0.97
CA THR A 3 -63.29 -31.87 1.50
C THR A 3 -62.28 -31.67 0.37
N ILE A 4 -61.33 -30.75 0.54
CA ILE A 4 -60.15 -30.65 -0.32
C ILE A 4 -58.89 -30.80 0.53
N THR A 5 -58.19 -31.88 0.23
CA THR A 5 -56.87 -32.32 0.68
C THR A 5 -55.73 -31.59 -0.02
N THR A 6 -54.61 -31.56 0.70
CA THR A 6 -53.24 -31.13 0.42
C THR A 6 -52.62 -31.46 -0.94
N SER A 7 -51.76 -30.57 -1.46
CA SER A 7 -50.50 -30.92 -2.12
C SER A 7 -49.50 -29.76 -2.05
N ALA A 8 -48.29 -30.04 -1.55
CA ALA A 8 -47.15 -29.14 -1.55
C ALA A 8 -46.02 -29.85 -2.30
N ASP A 9 -45.65 -29.31 -3.46
CA ASP A 9 -44.60 -29.86 -4.31
C ASP A 9 -43.22 -29.60 -3.72
N THR A 10 -42.51 -30.69 -3.45
CA THR A 10 -41.10 -30.76 -3.12
C THR A 10 -40.35 -31.14 -4.40
N VAL A 11 -39.59 -30.21 -4.99
CA VAL A 11 -38.68 -30.54 -6.09
C VAL A 11 -37.31 -30.86 -5.51
N ASN A 12 -37.03 -32.16 -5.50
CA ASN A 12 -35.76 -32.79 -5.26
C ASN A 12 -34.92 -32.73 -6.56
N ILE A 13 -33.68 -32.24 -6.52
CA ILE A 13 -32.69 -32.53 -7.58
C ILE A 13 -31.40 -33.00 -6.92
N SER A 14 -31.25 -34.31 -6.91
CA SER A 14 -29.99 -35.02 -6.73
C SER A 14 -29.46 -35.47 -8.10
N GLY A 15 -28.13 -35.46 -8.24
CA GLY A 15 -27.41 -36.24 -9.24
C GLY A 15 -26.90 -35.46 -10.46
N LEU A 16 -25.58 -35.29 -10.53
CA LEU A 16 -24.75 -35.81 -11.63
C LEU A 16 -23.28 -35.55 -11.31
N SER A 17 -22.62 -36.57 -10.77
CA SER A 17 -21.19 -36.77 -10.84
C SER A 17 -20.83 -37.21 -12.26
N HIS A 18 -19.90 -36.51 -12.92
CA HIS A 18 -19.12 -37.07 -14.03
C HIS A 18 -17.70 -36.54 -13.98
N ASN A 19 -16.78 -37.52 -13.97
CA ASN A 19 -15.35 -37.37 -14.20
C ASN A 19 -15.09 -36.65 -15.52
N ASP A 20 -14.13 -35.73 -15.53
CA ASP A 20 -13.30 -35.51 -16.72
C ASP A 20 -11.89 -35.10 -16.28
N SER A 21 -11.07 -36.14 -16.09
CA SER A 21 -9.62 -36.06 -16.23
C SER A 21 -9.29 -35.76 -17.69
N ASN A 22 -8.91 -34.52 -18.00
CA ASN A 22 -8.24 -34.21 -19.26
C ASN A 22 -6.92 -33.49 -19.00
N ASN A 23 -5.88 -34.25 -19.30
CA ASN A 23 -4.48 -33.93 -19.30
C ASN A 23 -4.21 -32.96 -20.48
N MET A 24 -3.92 -31.69 -20.20
CA MET A 24 -3.33 -30.79 -21.20
C MET A 24 -1.98 -30.29 -20.69
N SER A 25 -0.95 -31.02 -21.13
CA SER A 25 0.44 -30.60 -21.17
C SER A 25 0.57 -29.31 -22.00
N ILE A 26 0.81 -28.18 -21.33
CA ILE A 26 1.34 -26.98 -21.97
C ILE A 26 2.83 -26.93 -21.69
N SER A 27 3.58 -27.08 -22.78
CA SER A 27 5.03 -27.15 -22.88
C SER A 27 5.74 -25.95 -22.27
N ASN A 28 6.66 -26.24 -21.34
CA ASN A 28 7.81 -25.41 -21.05
C ASN A 28 8.71 -25.36 -22.30
N SER A 29 8.82 -24.20 -22.95
CA SER A 29 9.88 -23.95 -23.93
C SER A 29 11.13 -23.48 -23.19
N THR A 30 12.01 -24.43 -22.92
CA THR A 30 13.42 -24.23 -22.54
C THR A 30 14.23 -23.64 -23.70
N ASN A 31 15.18 -22.78 -23.33
CA ASN A 31 16.32 -22.29 -24.09
C ASN A 31 16.77 -23.18 -25.27
N THR A 32 16.90 -22.58 -26.45
CA THR A 32 17.77 -23.06 -27.52
C THR A 32 18.73 -21.96 -27.94
N THR A 33 20.00 -22.21 -27.70
CA THR A 33 21.16 -21.50 -28.22
C THR A 33 21.22 -21.64 -29.75
N SER A 34 21.33 -20.53 -30.46
CA SER A 34 21.96 -20.51 -31.78
C SER A 34 22.75 -19.21 -31.93
N ASN A 35 24.04 -19.36 -32.17
CA ASN A 35 24.93 -18.32 -32.68
C ASN A 35 24.41 -17.89 -34.05
N ASP A 36 24.37 -16.59 -34.33
CA ASP A 36 25.11 -16.02 -35.47
C ASP A 36 25.05 -14.48 -35.51
N THR A 37 26.22 -13.93 -35.79
CA THR A 37 26.55 -12.63 -36.41
C THR A 37 26.15 -11.33 -35.69
N VAL A 38 27.21 -10.68 -35.19
CA VAL A 38 27.27 -9.29 -34.73
C VAL A 38 27.00 -8.35 -35.90
N ASP A 39 25.92 -7.58 -35.83
CA ASP A 39 25.84 -6.28 -36.49
C ASP A 39 25.39 -5.24 -35.45
N SER A 40 26.29 -4.29 -35.21
CA SER A 40 26.21 -3.32 -34.13
C SER A 40 25.44 -2.08 -34.58
N SER A 41 24.15 -2.03 -34.25
CA SER A 41 23.36 -0.79 -34.20
C SER A 41 22.58 -0.74 -32.88
N ASN A 42 22.93 0.24 -32.03
CA ASN A 42 22.35 0.51 -30.71
C ASN A 42 20.84 0.83 -30.80
N ASN A 43 19.99 -0.18 -30.72
CA ASN A 43 18.63 -0.04 -30.22
C ASN A 43 18.49 -0.96 -29.00
N GLU A 44 18.77 -0.42 -27.81
CA GLU A 44 18.29 -1.04 -26.56
C GLU A 44 16.75 -0.97 -26.60
N SER A 45 16.12 -1.99 -27.17
CA SER A 45 14.67 -2.18 -27.02
C SER A 45 14.41 -2.43 -25.53
N LEU A 46 13.87 -1.44 -24.83
CA LEU A 46 13.39 -1.59 -23.46
C LEU A 46 12.40 -2.76 -23.45
N SER A 47 12.78 -3.90 -22.86
CA SER A 47 11.88 -5.04 -22.75
C SER A 47 10.82 -4.72 -21.70
N PHE A 48 9.69 -4.18 -22.12
CA PHE A 48 8.56 -3.90 -21.24
C PHE A 48 7.92 -5.23 -20.79
N CYS A 49 8.07 -5.57 -19.51
CA CYS A 49 7.42 -6.75 -18.92
C CYS A 49 5.95 -6.44 -18.64
N PHE A 50 5.09 -6.72 -19.62
CA PHE A 50 3.65 -6.52 -19.49
C PHE A 50 3.04 -7.61 -18.58
N ILE A 51 2.47 -7.19 -17.45
CA ILE A 51 1.70 -8.07 -16.56
C ILE A 51 0.21 -7.88 -16.89
N ARG A 52 -0.41 -8.91 -17.44
CA ARG A 52 -1.82 -8.85 -17.84
C ARG A 52 -2.74 -8.86 -16.61
N GLY A 53 -3.76 -8.02 -16.61
CA GLY A 53 -4.85 -8.09 -15.64
C GLY A 53 -5.68 -9.38 -15.82
N SER A 54 -6.58 -9.64 -14.88
CA SER A 54 -7.57 -10.72 -15.02
C SER A 54 -8.46 -10.47 -16.23
N ASP A 55 -8.75 -11.56 -16.98
CA ASP A 55 -9.62 -11.50 -18.14
C ASP A 55 -11.04 -11.06 -17.73
N PRO A 56 -11.53 -9.90 -18.21
CA PRO A 56 -12.89 -9.44 -17.91
C PRO A 56 -13.98 -10.38 -18.43
N ARG A 57 -13.65 -11.25 -19.39
CA ARG A 57 -14.56 -12.26 -19.96
C ARG A 57 -14.57 -13.56 -19.16
N ALA A 58 -13.62 -13.75 -18.24
CA ALA A 58 -13.63 -14.88 -17.33
C ALA A 58 -14.79 -14.70 -16.33
N ALA A 59 -15.89 -15.41 -16.58
CA ALA A 59 -17.16 -15.32 -15.86
C ALA A 59 -17.12 -15.97 -14.45
N THR A 60 -16.03 -15.76 -13.71
CA THR A 60 -15.85 -16.22 -12.33
C THR A 60 -16.91 -15.61 -11.41
N CYS A 61 -17.28 -16.28 -10.33
CA CYS A 61 -18.25 -15.74 -9.35
C CYS A 61 -17.79 -14.38 -8.79
N ARG A 62 -16.47 -14.23 -8.55
CA ARG A 62 -15.83 -12.97 -8.10
C ARG A 62 -15.90 -11.88 -9.16
N GLY A 63 -15.63 -12.23 -10.43
CA GLY A 63 -15.76 -11.32 -11.57
C GLY A 63 -17.20 -10.82 -11.73
N LYS A 64 -18.18 -11.73 -11.69
CA LYS A 64 -19.62 -11.39 -11.74
C LYS A 64 -20.04 -10.46 -10.60
N LEU A 65 -19.54 -10.71 -9.37
CA LEU A 65 -19.79 -9.83 -8.22
C LEU A 65 -19.24 -8.43 -8.47
N GLN A 66 -17.99 -8.33 -8.95
CA GLN A 66 -17.38 -7.04 -9.28
C GLN A 66 -18.14 -6.31 -10.40
N THR A 67 -18.55 -7.00 -11.46
CA THR A 67 -19.34 -6.40 -12.55
C THR A 67 -20.68 -5.85 -12.03
N ARG A 68 -21.34 -6.55 -11.10
CA ARG A 68 -22.57 -6.07 -10.46
C ARG A 68 -22.31 -4.84 -9.59
N ARG A 69 -21.24 -4.83 -8.79
CA ARG A 69 -20.83 -3.65 -8.01
C ARG A 69 -20.56 -2.45 -8.91
N CYS A 70 -19.86 -2.65 -10.02
CA CYS A 70 -19.58 -1.58 -10.97
C CYS A 70 -20.84 -0.96 -11.57
N LYS A 71 -21.83 -1.78 -11.93
CA LYS A 71 -23.13 -1.28 -12.41
C LYS A 71 -23.85 -0.46 -11.34
N LEU A 72 -23.91 -0.96 -10.10
CA LEU A 72 -24.52 -0.22 -8.99
C LEU A 72 -23.79 1.10 -8.72
N ASN A 73 -22.46 1.11 -8.75
CA ASN A 73 -21.67 2.33 -8.56
C ASN A 73 -21.97 3.38 -9.64
N GLN A 74 -22.19 2.96 -10.89
CA GLN A 74 -22.61 3.85 -11.98
C GLN A 74 -24.02 4.41 -11.75
N GLU A 75 -24.96 3.58 -11.30
CA GLU A 75 -26.33 4.00 -10.97
C GLU A 75 -26.34 4.96 -9.76
N ILE A 76 -25.59 4.67 -8.70
CA ILE A 76 -25.41 5.55 -7.54
C ILE A 76 -24.85 6.91 -7.97
N ASN A 77 -23.82 6.92 -8.81
CA ASN A 77 -23.25 8.16 -9.34
C ASN A 77 -24.29 8.95 -10.16
N LYS A 78 -25.08 8.27 -11.00
CA LYS A 78 -26.16 8.90 -11.76
C LYS A 78 -27.21 9.54 -10.83
N GLU A 79 -27.69 8.81 -9.83
CA GLU A 79 -28.67 9.32 -8.86
C GLU A 79 -28.12 10.47 -8.01
N LEU A 80 -26.85 10.41 -7.59
CA LEU A 80 -26.18 11.52 -6.89
C LEU A 80 -26.12 12.79 -7.75
N ARG A 81 -25.86 12.66 -9.05
CA ARG A 81 -25.87 13.81 -9.98
C ARG A 81 -27.28 14.38 -10.17
N LEU A 82 -28.29 13.51 -10.30
CA LEU A 82 -29.70 13.94 -10.37
C LEU A 82 -30.11 14.67 -9.09
N ARG A 83 -29.73 14.14 -7.93
CA ARG A 83 -29.97 14.76 -6.63
C ARG A 83 -29.35 16.15 -6.55
N ALA A 84 -28.07 16.28 -6.91
CA ALA A 84 -27.38 17.57 -6.88
C ALA A 84 -28.03 18.59 -7.83
N GLY A 85 -28.42 18.16 -9.04
CA GLY A 85 -29.16 18.99 -9.99
C GLY A 85 -30.51 19.46 -9.45
N ALA A 86 -31.28 18.55 -8.86
CA ALA A 86 -32.56 18.84 -8.23
C ALA A 86 -32.41 19.78 -7.02
N GLU A 87 -31.42 19.58 -6.15
CA GLU A 87 -31.14 20.46 -5.01
C GLU A 87 -30.76 21.88 -5.47
N ASN A 88 -29.95 22.00 -6.53
CA ASN A 88 -29.59 23.30 -7.09
C ASN A 88 -30.81 24.01 -7.69
N LEU A 89 -31.65 23.29 -8.44
CA LEU A 89 -32.88 23.84 -9.00
C LEU A 89 -33.88 24.26 -7.90
N TYR A 90 -34.01 23.45 -6.85
CA TYR A 90 -34.84 23.76 -5.68
C TYR A 90 -34.41 25.05 -4.99
N LYS A 91 -33.09 25.24 -4.84
CA LYS A 91 -32.50 26.45 -4.26
C LYS A 91 -32.64 27.68 -5.17
N ALA A 92 -32.52 27.50 -6.49
CA ALA A 92 -32.58 28.59 -7.46
C ALA A 92 -34.01 29.05 -7.81
N THR A 93 -35.00 28.16 -7.67
CA THR A 93 -36.38 28.44 -8.08
C THR A 93 -37.14 29.27 -7.05
N THR A 94 -37.79 30.34 -7.50
CA THR A 94 -38.71 31.18 -6.70
C THR A 94 -40.19 30.82 -6.89
N ASN A 95 -40.52 30.06 -7.93
CA ASN A 95 -41.89 29.59 -8.21
C ASN A 95 -42.29 28.44 -7.25
N ARG A 96 -43.31 28.68 -6.43
CA ARG A 96 -43.80 27.71 -5.44
C ARG A 96 -44.22 26.37 -6.05
N LYS A 97 -44.96 26.37 -7.16
CA LYS A 97 -45.44 25.12 -7.79
C LYS A 97 -44.28 24.27 -8.29
N LEU A 98 -43.31 24.90 -8.97
CA LEU A 98 -42.11 24.21 -9.45
C LEU A 98 -41.26 23.72 -8.27
N ARG A 99 -41.15 24.51 -7.21
CA ARG A 99 -40.43 24.12 -5.99
C ARG A 99 -41.05 22.89 -5.32
N ASP A 100 -42.38 22.80 -5.26
CA ASP A 100 -43.10 21.64 -4.72
C ASP A 100 -42.87 20.39 -5.61
N THR A 101 -42.89 20.54 -6.94
CA THR A 101 -42.54 19.45 -7.88
C THR A 101 -41.10 18.97 -7.68
N VAL A 102 -40.13 19.89 -7.60
CA VAL A 102 -38.72 19.54 -7.40
C VAL A 102 -38.50 18.87 -6.02
N ALA A 103 -39.24 19.26 -4.99
CA ALA A 103 -39.18 18.58 -3.69
C ALA A 103 -39.64 17.12 -3.77
N LEU A 104 -40.70 16.84 -4.54
CA LEU A 104 -41.20 15.49 -4.76
C LEU A 104 -40.23 14.64 -5.59
N GLU A 105 -39.64 15.21 -6.63
CA GLU A 105 -38.58 14.52 -7.40
C GLU A 105 -37.35 14.25 -6.52
N LEU A 106 -36.97 15.20 -5.67
CA LEU A 106 -35.85 15.03 -4.75
C LEU A 106 -36.10 13.90 -3.74
N SER A 107 -37.35 13.72 -3.27
CA SER A 107 -37.68 12.59 -2.38
C SER A 107 -37.63 11.26 -3.12
N PHE A 108 -38.08 11.19 -4.37
CA PHE A 108 -37.95 10.00 -5.22
C PHE A 108 -36.48 9.62 -5.46
N VAL A 109 -35.63 10.58 -5.84
CA VAL A 109 -34.19 10.37 -6.04
C VAL A 109 -33.52 9.90 -4.74
N ASN A 110 -33.88 10.47 -3.58
CA ASN A 110 -33.35 10.02 -2.29
C ASN A 110 -33.78 8.59 -1.95
N SER A 111 -35.03 8.22 -2.25
CA SER A 111 -35.53 6.85 -2.08
C SER A 111 -34.78 5.85 -2.96
N ASN A 112 -34.57 6.19 -4.24
CA ASN A 112 -33.80 5.34 -5.17
C ASN A 112 -32.34 5.20 -4.73
N LEU A 113 -31.71 6.30 -4.30
CA LEU A 113 -30.34 6.28 -3.80
C LEU A 113 -30.20 5.38 -2.57
N GLN A 114 -31.19 5.39 -1.68
CA GLN A 114 -31.23 4.50 -0.51
C GLN A 114 -31.31 3.03 -0.94
N LEU A 115 -32.21 2.70 -1.87
CA LEU A 115 -32.34 1.34 -2.43
C LEU A 115 -31.03 0.85 -3.06
N LEU A 116 -30.37 1.68 -3.88
CA LEU A 116 -29.11 1.32 -4.53
C LEU A 116 -27.98 1.09 -3.51
N LYS A 117 -27.93 1.90 -2.45
CA LYS A 117 -26.97 1.72 -1.35
C LYS A 117 -27.22 0.41 -0.60
N GLU A 118 -28.49 0.04 -0.36
CA GLU A 118 -28.84 -1.24 0.26
C GLU A 118 -28.44 -2.43 -0.62
N GLN A 119 -28.67 -2.34 -1.93
CA GLN A 119 -28.20 -3.37 -2.88
C GLN A 119 -26.67 -3.50 -2.89
N LEU A 120 -25.95 -2.38 -2.82
CA LEU A 120 -24.49 -2.40 -2.73
C LEU A 120 -24.02 -3.02 -1.40
N ALA A 121 -24.67 -2.69 -0.28
CA ALA A 121 -24.40 -3.29 1.02
C ALA A 121 -24.61 -4.81 1.02
N GLU A 122 -25.66 -5.29 0.34
CA GLU A 122 -25.90 -6.73 0.14
C GLU A 122 -24.77 -7.39 -0.66
N LEU A 123 -24.29 -6.78 -1.75
CA LEU A 123 -23.13 -7.31 -2.47
C LEU A 123 -21.84 -7.27 -1.63
N ASN A 124 -21.67 -6.28 -0.76
CA ASN A 124 -20.55 -6.17 0.16
C ASN A 124 -20.61 -7.22 1.28
N SER A 125 -21.79 -7.78 1.56
CA SER A 125 -21.98 -8.89 2.52
C SER A 125 -21.64 -10.29 2.00
N SER A 126 -21.28 -10.41 0.73
CA SER A 126 -20.95 -11.68 0.09
C SER A 126 -19.53 -12.16 0.40
N VAL A 127 -19.27 -12.48 1.68
CA VAL A 127 -17.96 -12.95 2.17
C VAL A 127 -17.60 -14.37 1.69
N GLU A 128 -18.61 -15.22 1.47
CA GLU A 128 -18.45 -16.65 1.13
C GLU A 128 -17.70 -16.88 -0.18
N ILE A 129 -17.86 -15.99 -1.17
CA ILE A 129 -17.25 -16.12 -2.50
C ILE A 129 -15.70 -16.05 -2.44
N TYR A 130 -15.17 -15.52 -1.34
CA TYR A 130 -13.73 -15.39 -1.11
C TYR A 130 -13.15 -16.45 -0.19
N GLN A 131 -13.99 -17.22 0.52
CA GLN A 131 -13.51 -18.26 1.42
C GLN A 131 -12.97 -19.46 0.63
N ASN A 132 -12.24 -20.33 1.32
CA ASN A 132 -11.91 -21.65 0.77
C ASN A 132 -13.17 -22.51 0.62
N ASN A 133 -13.18 -23.42 -0.36
CA ASN A 133 -14.30 -24.32 -0.65
C ASN A 133 -14.32 -25.58 0.26
N SER A 134 -13.70 -25.52 1.44
CA SER A 134 -13.71 -26.62 2.40
C SER A 134 -15.16 -26.94 2.79
N GLN A 135 -15.51 -28.23 2.88
CA GLN A 135 -16.86 -28.66 3.26
C GLN A 135 -17.16 -28.44 4.75
N ASP A 136 -16.11 -28.26 5.55
CA ASP A 136 -16.20 -27.99 6.97
C ASP A 136 -16.67 -26.55 7.18
N GLY A 137 -17.65 -26.34 8.06
CA GLY A 137 -18.06 -25.00 8.45
C GLY A 137 -16.88 -24.34 9.17
N ILE A 138 -16.30 -23.30 8.59
CA ILE A 138 -15.24 -22.49 9.22
C ILE A 138 -15.76 -21.06 9.46
N MET A 139 -15.40 -20.45 10.59
CA MET A 139 -15.75 -19.06 10.93
C MET A 139 -15.32 -18.11 9.79
N PRO A 140 -16.24 -17.41 9.09
CA PRO A 140 -15.86 -16.65 7.90
C PRO A 140 -14.94 -15.46 8.21
N MET A 141 -14.00 -15.21 7.30
CA MET A 141 -13.16 -14.02 7.29
C MET A 141 -13.82 -12.90 6.48
N ILE A 142 -13.53 -11.65 6.82
CA ILE A 142 -14.00 -10.45 6.12
C ILE A 142 -12.93 -10.02 5.09
N PRO A 143 -13.16 -10.25 3.79
CA PRO A 143 -12.35 -9.68 2.72
C PRO A 143 -12.86 -8.28 2.31
N LEU A 144 -11.95 -7.42 1.87
CA LEU A 144 -12.29 -6.13 1.28
C LEU A 144 -12.56 -6.24 -0.22
N GLY A 145 -13.52 -5.43 -0.68
CA GLY A 145 -13.72 -5.17 -2.10
C GLY A 145 -12.60 -4.30 -2.68
N LEU A 146 -12.33 -4.48 -3.97
CA LEU A 146 -11.45 -3.58 -4.71
C LEU A 146 -12.20 -2.26 -5.01
N LYS A 147 -11.49 -1.15 -4.89
CA LYS A 147 -11.89 0.13 -5.47
C LYS A 147 -11.87 0.04 -6.98
N GLU A 148 -12.81 0.72 -7.60
CA GLU A 148 -12.95 0.78 -9.06
C GLU A 148 -12.46 2.13 -9.58
N THR A 149 -11.96 2.15 -10.81
CA THR A 149 -11.54 3.38 -11.48
C THR A 149 -11.90 3.38 -12.96
N LYS A 150 -12.03 4.57 -13.53
CA LYS A 150 -12.30 4.79 -14.94
C LYS A 150 -11.04 4.64 -15.79
N GLU A 151 -11.26 4.50 -17.09
CA GLU A 151 -10.22 4.51 -18.10
C GLU A 151 -9.56 5.89 -18.14
N ILE A 152 -8.24 5.88 -18.27
CA ILE A 152 -7.43 7.08 -18.49
C ILE A 152 -6.46 6.72 -19.59
N ASP A 153 -6.37 7.61 -20.57
CA ASP A 153 -5.37 7.56 -21.62
C ASP A 153 -4.32 8.63 -21.34
N PHE A 154 -3.05 8.21 -21.31
CA PHE A 154 -1.92 9.11 -21.11
C PHE A 154 -1.27 9.56 -22.43
N MET A 155 -1.67 8.98 -23.57
CA MET A 155 -1.03 9.19 -24.88
C MET A 155 -0.96 10.66 -25.25
N GLU A 156 -2.10 11.34 -25.37
CA GLU A 156 -2.15 12.75 -25.75
C GLU A 156 -1.51 13.67 -24.68
N PRO A 157 -1.88 13.62 -23.38
CA PRO A 157 -1.31 14.53 -22.38
C PRO A 157 0.21 14.41 -22.22
N PHE A 158 0.77 13.20 -22.33
CA PHE A 158 2.22 13.02 -22.17
C PHE A 158 2.97 13.36 -23.45
N SER A 159 2.40 13.08 -24.63
CA SER A 159 3.01 13.48 -25.90
C SER A 159 3.13 14.99 -26.02
N ASP A 160 2.06 15.72 -25.70
CA ASP A 160 2.06 17.18 -25.71
C ASP A 160 3.06 17.74 -24.70
N PHE A 161 3.13 17.14 -23.51
CA PHE A 161 4.09 17.57 -22.49
C PHE A 161 5.54 17.28 -22.89
N ILE A 162 5.83 16.17 -23.57
CA ILE A 162 7.17 15.85 -24.09
C ILE A 162 7.60 16.89 -25.13
N LEU A 163 6.71 17.19 -26.07
CA LEU A 163 6.98 18.17 -27.12
C LEU A 163 7.23 19.56 -26.54
N GLU A 164 6.36 20.01 -25.63
CA GLU A 164 6.42 21.37 -25.11
C GLU A 164 7.50 21.58 -24.04
N HIS A 165 7.56 20.70 -23.03
CA HIS A 165 8.43 20.88 -21.86
C HIS A 165 9.86 20.37 -22.13
N TYR A 166 9.98 19.21 -22.77
CA TYR A 166 11.27 18.59 -23.03
C TYR A 166 11.86 18.98 -24.39
N SER A 167 11.06 19.56 -25.30
CA SER A 167 11.47 19.87 -26.67
C SER A 167 12.02 18.64 -27.40
N GLU A 168 11.43 17.48 -27.13
CA GLU A 168 11.78 16.20 -27.75
C GLU A 168 10.60 15.66 -28.58
N GLU A 169 10.91 14.81 -29.55
CA GLU A 169 9.93 14.22 -30.44
C GLU A 169 9.11 13.12 -29.71
N PRO A 170 7.77 13.22 -29.61
CA PRO A 170 6.95 12.26 -28.87
C PRO A 170 6.97 10.85 -29.44
N SER A 171 7.18 10.70 -30.76
CA SER A 171 7.17 9.39 -31.44
C SER A 171 8.19 8.40 -30.85
N ILE A 172 9.26 8.91 -30.25
CA ILE A 172 10.31 8.13 -29.58
C ILE A 172 9.82 7.46 -28.30
N TYR A 173 8.77 8.00 -27.68
CA TYR A 173 8.29 7.63 -26.35
C TYR A 173 6.93 6.91 -26.37
N LEU A 174 6.34 6.68 -27.54
CA LEU A 174 5.00 6.10 -27.66
C LEU A 174 4.90 4.74 -26.98
N ASP A 175 5.91 3.87 -27.11
CA ASP A 175 5.93 2.56 -26.45
C ASP A 175 5.96 2.68 -24.91
N ALA A 176 6.70 3.66 -24.38
CA ALA A 176 6.76 3.92 -22.94
C ALA A 176 5.44 4.49 -22.41
N ILE A 177 4.76 5.33 -23.20
CA ILE A 177 3.43 5.86 -22.85
C ILE A 177 2.36 4.77 -22.96
N ALA A 178 2.48 3.86 -23.95
CA ALA A 178 1.62 2.69 -24.07
C ALA A 178 1.80 1.76 -22.86
N ASP A 179 3.04 1.45 -22.44
CA ASP A 179 3.30 0.57 -21.29
C ASP A 179 2.68 1.09 -19.97
N ILE A 180 2.81 2.40 -19.67
CA ILE A 180 2.15 2.98 -18.48
C ILE A 180 0.62 2.94 -18.60
N THR A 181 0.09 3.23 -19.78
CA THR A 181 -1.36 3.21 -20.04
C THR A 181 -1.91 1.80 -19.89
N ASP A 182 -1.29 0.82 -20.54
CA ASP A 182 -1.68 -0.59 -20.50
C ASP A 182 -1.51 -1.18 -19.10
N THR A 183 -0.42 -0.85 -18.38
CA THR A 183 -0.22 -1.27 -16.99
C THR A 183 -1.32 -0.72 -16.09
N ARG A 184 -1.71 0.55 -16.27
CA ARG A 184 -2.85 1.14 -15.55
C ARG A 184 -4.14 0.42 -15.89
N GLN A 185 -4.41 0.18 -17.17
CA GLN A 185 -5.64 -0.49 -17.60
C GLN A 185 -5.73 -1.91 -17.04
N ALA A 186 -4.62 -2.64 -17.03
CA ALA A 186 -4.51 -3.94 -16.36
C ALA A 186 -4.78 -3.84 -14.85
N SER A 187 -4.29 -2.79 -14.17
CA SER A 187 -4.48 -2.59 -12.72
C SER A 187 -5.94 -2.33 -12.31
N ARG A 188 -6.85 -2.09 -13.26
CA ARG A 188 -8.30 -1.96 -12.99
C ARG A 188 -8.94 -3.31 -12.67
N THR A 189 -8.39 -4.39 -13.22
CA THR A 189 -8.88 -5.76 -13.01
C THR A 189 -7.74 -6.68 -12.56
N PRO A 190 -7.05 -6.39 -11.44
CA PRO A 190 -5.93 -7.21 -11.01
C PRO A 190 -6.40 -8.64 -10.70
N SER A 191 -5.56 -9.63 -10.99
CA SER A 191 -5.81 -11.00 -10.55
C SER A 191 -5.76 -11.09 -9.02
N ARG A 192 -6.43 -12.09 -8.45
CA ARG A 192 -6.62 -12.22 -6.99
C ARG A 192 -5.57 -13.18 -6.42
N ASP A 193 -4.31 -12.94 -6.78
CA ASP A 193 -3.15 -13.78 -6.51
C ASP A 193 -1.86 -12.94 -6.53
N SER A 194 -0.72 -13.61 -6.46
CA SER A 194 0.61 -12.97 -6.48
C SER A 194 0.89 -12.18 -7.76
N GLN A 195 0.28 -12.54 -8.90
CA GLN A 195 0.45 -11.77 -10.14
C GLN A 195 -0.25 -10.42 -10.05
N GLY A 196 -1.43 -10.36 -9.42
CA GLY A 196 -2.15 -9.11 -9.20
C GLY A 196 -1.44 -8.21 -8.21
N VAL A 197 -0.85 -8.80 -7.16
CA VAL A 197 0.05 -8.10 -6.24
C VAL A 197 1.22 -7.48 -7.01
N ALA A 198 1.90 -8.25 -7.86
CA ALA A 198 3.01 -7.76 -8.67
C ALA A 198 2.60 -6.64 -9.63
N LEU A 199 1.43 -6.75 -10.28
CA LEU A 199 0.88 -5.73 -11.17
C LEU A 199 0.62 -4.40 -10.45
N LEU A 200 0.02 -4.44 -9.26
CA LEU A 200 -0.27 -3.22 -8.50
C LEU A 200 1.01 -2.55 -7.98
N PHE A 201 1.99 -3.34 -7.52
CA PHE A 201 3.31 -2.80 -7.19
C PHE A 201 4.01 -2.21 -8.41
N ARG A 202 3.90 -2.86 -9.58
CA ARG A 202 4.45 -2.36 -10.83
C ARG A 202 3.87 -0.97 -11.13
N TYR A 203 2.55 -0.85 -11.13
CA TYR A 203 1.89 0.42 -11.39
C TYR A 203 2.27 1.49 -10.36
N TYR A 204 2.25 1.16 -9.07
CA TYR A 204 2.64 2.10 -8.01
C TYR A 204 4.05 2.66 -8.19
N ASN A 205 5.02 1.80 -8.53
CA ASN A 205 6.39 2.21 -8.75
C ASN A 205 6.56 3.03 -10.03
N LEU A 206 5.78 2.77 -11.08
CA LEU A 206 5.75 3.63 -12.26
C LEU A 206 5.22 5.04 -11.95
N LEU A 207 4.24 5.17 -11.05
CA LEU A 207 3.71 6.46 -10.62
C LEU A 207 4.77 7.37 -9.96
N TYR A 208 5.87 6.81 -9.44
CA TYR A 208 7.01 7.60 -8.97
C TYR A 208 7.66 8.41 -10.11
N TYR A 209 7.90 7.77 -11.27
CA TYR A 209 8.50 8.42 -12.42
C TYR A 209 7.49 9.36 -13.08
N VAL A 210 6.24 8.91 -13.25
CA VAL A 210 5.18 9.73 -13.86
C VAL A 210 4.99 11.06 -13.12
N GLU A 211 4.90 11.02 -11.78
CA GLU A 211 4.75 12.24 -10.97
C GLU A 211 5.87 13.24 -11.23
N ARG A 212 7.12 12.77 -11.28
CA ARG A 212 8.30 13.63 -11.42
C ARG A 212 8.53 14.08 -12.86
N ARG A 213 8.14 13.28 -13.85
CA ARG A 213 8.35 13.55 -15.28
C ARG A 213 7.26 14.43 -15.88
N PHE A 214 6.01 14.30 -15.43
CA PHE A 214 4.87 14.90 -16.12
C PHE A 214 4.01 15.82 -15.27
N PHE A 215 4.04 15.73 -13.93
CA PHE A 215 3.11 16.48 -13.08
C PHE A 215 3.79 17.68 -12.39
N PRO A 216 3.88 18.86 -13.05
CA PRO A 216 4.34 20.08 -12.43
C PRO A 216 3.29 20.63 -11.43
N PRO A 217 3.71 21.35 -10.37
CA PRO A 217 2.77 21.92 -9.39
C PRO A 217 1.93 23.08 -9.95
N ASP A 218 2.41 23.75 -10.99
CA ASP A 218 1.90 25.01 -11.54
C ASP A 218 1.16 24.87 -12.87
N ARG A 219 1.20 23.69 -13.50
CA ARG A 219 0.51 23.42 -14.77
C ARG A 219 -0.47 22.26 -14.66
N ASN A 220 -1.62 22.40 -15.34
CA ASN A 220 -2.65 21.38 -15.42
C ASN A 220 -2.47 20.55 -16.69
N LEU A 221 -2.27 19.24 -16.55
CA LEU A 221 -2.22 18.29 -17.67
C LEU A 221 -3.60 17.83 -18.18
N GLY A 222 -4.68 18.17 -17.48
CA GLY A 222 -6.02 17.67 -17.85
C GLY A 222 -6.26 16.20 -17.52
N VAL A 223 -5.34 15.55 -16.80
CA VAL A 223 -5.51 14.17 -16.30
C VAL A 223 -6.24 14.18 -14.96
N TYR A 224 -7.34 13.40 -14.88
CA TYR A 224 -8.18 13.28 -13.69
C TYR A 224 -8.33 11.82 -13.27
N PHE A 225 -7.93 11.51 -12.05
CA PHE A 225 -8.07 10.20 -11.44
C PHE A 225 -9.43 10.10 -10.74
N GLU A 226 -10.36 9.38 -11.35
CA GLU A 226 -11.67 9.09 -10.77
C GLU A 226 -11.70 7.67 -10.19
N TRP A 227 -11.95 7.56 -8.89
CA TRP A 227 -12.07 6.31 -8.16
C TRP A 227 -13.38 6.22 -7.42
N TYR A 228 -13.93 5.03 -7.34
CA TYR A 228 -15.11 4.72 -6.54
C TYR A 228 -14.69 4.19 -5.17
N ASP A 229 -15.35 4.68 -4.14
CA ASP A 229 -15.23 4.17 -2.77
C ASP A 229 -15.64 2.70 -2.69
N SER A 230 -14.77 1.85 -2.12
CA SER A 230 -15.01 0.41 -2.00
C SER A 230 -16.16 0.03 -1.07
N LEU A 231 -16.50 0.91 -0.12
CA LEU A 231 -17.55 0.70 0.88
C LEU A 231 -18.88 1.31 0.42
N THR A 232 -18.84 2.57 -0.01
CA THR A 232 -20.05 3.36 -0.28
C THR A 232 -20.42 3.48 -1.77
N GLY A 233 -19.52 3.13 -2.68
CA GLY A 233 -19.71 3.28 -4.12
C GLY A 233 -19.69 4.71 -4.63
N VAL A 234 -19.42 5.70 -3.76
CA VAL A 234 -19.39 7.12 -4.13
C VAL A 234 -18.11 7.44 -4.91
N PRO A 235 -18.19 8.12 -6.06
CA PRO A 235 -17.01 8.51 -6.84
C PRO A 235 -16.27 9.69 -6.18
N SER A 236 -14.95 9.68 -6.31
CA SER A 236 -14.05 10.78 -5.95
C SER A 236 -13.08 11.03 -7.09
N CYS A 237 -12.91 12.29 -7.46
CA CYS A 237 -12.06 12.69 -8.57
C CYS A 237 -10.98 13.66 -8.10
N GLN A 238 -9.70 13.34 -8.34
CA GLN A 238 -8.59 14.24 -8.08
C GLN A 238 -7.58 14.25 -9.23
N ARG A 239 -6.76 15.30 -9.29
CA ARG A 239 -5.62 15.40 -10.22
C ARG A 239 -4.30 14.93 -9.61
N THR A 240 -4.26 14.68 -8.30
CA THR A 240 -3.02 14.41 -7.60
C THR A 240 -2.60 12.96 -7.80
N ILE A 241 -1.32 12.73 -8.12
CA ILE A 241 -0.76 11.37 -8.18
C ILE A 241 -0.80 10.69 -6.80
N ALA A 242 -0.74 11.47 -5.72
CA ALA A 242 -0.92 10.96 -4.36
C ALA A 242 -2.26 10.21 -4.20
N PHE A 243 -3.34 10.72 -4.78
CA PHE A 243 -4.64 10.05 -4.74
C PHE A 243 -4.64 8.72 -5.51
N GLU A 244 -4.06 8.69 -6.72
CA GLU A 244 -3.91 7.45 -7.51
C GLU A 244 -3.07 6.40 -6.76
N LYS A 245 -1.96 6.83 -6.13
CA LYS A 245 -1.09 5.99 -5.30
C LYS A 245 -1.83 5.40 -4.11
N ALA A 246 -2.59 6.21 -3.36
CA ALA A 246 -3.37 5.75 -2.22
C ALA A 246 -4.42 4.72 -2.62
N CYS A 247 -5.15 4.95 -3.73
CA CYS A 247 -6.16 4.01 -4.21
C CYS A 247 -5.54 2.70 -4.72
N THR A 248 -4.39 2.77 -5.39
CA THR A 248 -3.64 1.59 -5.84
C THR A 248 -3.19 0.74 -4.66
N LEU A 249 -2.66 1.37 -3.60
CA LEU A 249 -2.28 0.68 -2.36
C LEU A 249 -3.49 0.09 -1.64
N PHE A 250 -4.63 0.78 -1.64
CA PHE A 250 -5.85 0.23 -1.05
C PHE A 250 -6.23 -1.09 -1.75
N ASN A 251 -6.20 -1.12 -3.09
CA ASN A 251 -6.46 -2.35 -3.85
C ASN A 251 -5.43 -3.45 -3.56
N LEU A 252 -4.17 -3.09 -3.33
CA LEU A 252 -3.13 -4.03 -2.93
C LEU A 252 -3.47 -4.67 -1.57
N GLY A 253 -3.83 -3.86 -0.57
CA GLY A 253 -4.29 -4.34 0.74
C GLY A 253 -5.52 -5.23 0.62
N ALA A 254 -6.50 -4.81 -0.19
CA ALA A 254 -7.72 -5.57 -0.45
C ALA A 254 -7.44 -6.94 -1.11
N ILE A 255 -6.51 -7.04 -2.07
CA ILE A 255 -6.10 -8.34 -2.64
C ILE A 255 -5.52 -9.25 -1.55
N TYR A 256 -4.64 -8.74 -0.68
CA TYR A 256 -4.12 -9.54 0.43
C TYR A 256 -5.22 -10.06 1.36
N THR A 257 -6.26 -9.26 1.65
CA THR A 257 -7.40 -9.75 2.45
C THR A 257 -8.17 -10.88 1.75
N GLN A 258 -8.31 -10.82 0.43
CA GLN A 258 -8.96 -11.86 -0.36
C GLN A 258 -8.10 -13.12 -0.48
N ILE A 259 -6.78 -12.98 -0.54
CA ILE A 259 -5.83 -14.10 -0.50
C ILE A 259 -5.90 -14.76 0.88
N GLY A 260 -5.83 -13.98 1.96
CA GLY A 260 -5.92 -14.45 3.34
C GLY A 260 -7.20 -15.25 3.61
N ALA A 261 -8.36 -14.71 3.21
CA ALA A 261 -9.64 -15.41 3.37
C ALA A 261 -9.75 -16.71 2.55
N ARG A 262 -8.98 -16.87 1.47
CA ARG A 262 -9.02 -18.05 0.60
C ARG A 262 -8.13 -19.19 1.08
N HIS A 263 -7.14 -18.92 1.93
CA HIS A 263 -6.22 -19.95 2.39
C HIS A 263 -6.94 -21.06 3.16
N ASP A 264 -6.40 -22.28 3.07
CA ASP A 264 -6.94 -23.44 3.76
C ASP A 264 -6.51 -23.45 5.23
N ARG A 265 -7.47 -23.15 6.11
CA ARG A 265 -7.23 -23.03 7.55
C ARG A 265 -7.32 -24.36 8.30
N SER A 266 -7.51 -25.47 7.60
CA SER A 266 -7.38 -26.82 8.17
C SER A 266 -5.91 -27.29 8.31
N THR A 267 -4.95 -26.51 7.77
CA THR A 267 -3.53 -26.86 7.77
C THR A 267 -2.68 -25.75 8.38
N GLU A 268 -1.63 -26.11 9.13
CA GLU A 268 -0.70 -25.11 9.70
C GLU A 268 -0.08 -24.20 8.64
N LYS A 269 0.30 -24.76 7.47
CA LYS A 269 0.88 -23.98 6.37
C LYS A 269 -0.11 -22.97 5.79
N GLY A 270 -1.37 -23.34 5.67
CA GLY A 270 -2.40 -22.43 5.18
C GLY A 270 -2.73 -21.34 6.20
N LEU A 271 -2.72 -21.67 7.49
CA LEU A 271 -2.85 -20.68 8.58
C LEU A 271 -1.67 -19.68 8.58
N ASP A 272 -0.42 -20.15 8.45
CA ASP A 272 0.75 -19.28 8.36
C ASP A 272 0.66 -18.33 7.15
N ALA A 273 0.21 -18.83 6.00
CA ALA A 273 0.02 -18.00 4.81
C ALA A 273 -1.16 -17.00 4.96
N ALA A 274 -2.22 -17.38 5.68
CA ALA A 274 -3.33 -16.49 5.99
C ALA A 274 -2.90 -15.36 6.94
N VAL A 275 -2.16 -15.69 8.00
CA VAL A 275 -1.56 -14.72 8.94
C VAL A 275 -0.68 -13.73 8.18
N ASP A 276 0.24 -14.23 7.36
CA ASP A 276 1.13 -13.40 6.55
C ASP A 276 0.35 -12.45 5.62
N SER A 277 -0.69 -12.95 4.96
CA SER A 277 -1.54 -12.15 4.08
C SER A 277 -2.27 -11.02 4.84
N PHE A 278 -2.88 -11.33 5.98
CA PHE A 278 -3.56 -10.32 6.79
C PHE A 278 -2.60 -9.30 7.42
N LEU A 279 -1.41 -9.72 7.85
CA LEU A 279 -0.38 -8.82 8.36
C LEU A 279 0.18 -7.87 7.28
N ARG A 280 0.33 -8.34 6.03
CA ARG A 280 0.67 -7.48 4.89
C ARG A 280 -0.45 -6.49 4.58
N ALA A 281 -1.71 -6.93 4.60
CA ALA A 281 -2.85 -6.03 4.40
C ALA A 281 -2.89 -4.94 5.48
N ALA A 282 -2.74 -5.32 6.75
CA ALA A 282 -2.67 -4.39 7.88
C ALA A 282 -1.52 -3.38 7.72
N GLY A 283 -0.33 -3.83 7.34
CA GLY A 283 0.83 -2.98 7.10
C GLY A 283 0.62 -1.99 5.94
N ILE A 284 -0.07 -2.41 4.88
CA ILE A 284 -0.43 -1.53 3.76
C ILE A 284 -1.45 -0.47 4.20
N PHE A 285 -2.52 -0.84 4.90
CA PHE A 285 -3.50 0.14 5.39
C PHE A 285 -2.88 1.12 6.40
N ARG A 286 -1.99 0.64 7.28
CA ARG A 286 -1.20 1.51 8.17
C ARG A 286 -0.31 2.47 7.38
N HIS A 287 0.37 1.99 6.34
CA HIS A 287 1.18 2.85 5.49
C HIS A 287 0.34 3.93 4.79
N ILE A 288 -0.88 3.59 4.35
CA ILE A 288 -1.81 4.56 3.77
C ILE A 288 -2.18 5.63 4.81
N TYR A 289 -2.53 5.20 6.02
CA TYR A 289 -2.88 6.08 7.14
C TYR A 289 -1.76 7.09 7.45
N ASP A 290 -0.51 6.62 7.55
CA ASP A 290 0.64 7.46 7.90
C ASP A 290 1.03 8.43 6.77
N THR A 291 0.78 8.06 5.51
CA THR A 291 1.30 8.78 4.34
C THR A 291 0.27 9.72 3.70
N PHE A 292 -1.02 9.38 3.71
CA PHE A 292 -2.07 10.10 2.97
C PHE A 292 -3.14 10.69 3.91
N THR A 293 -2.89 11.90 4.42
CA THR A 293 -3.72 12.52 5.47
C THR A 293 -4.99 13.22 4.98
N ASN A 294 -5.03 13.66 3.72
CA ASN A 294 -6.14 14.45 3.15
C ASN A 294 -6.92 13.65 2.09
N ALA A 295 -7.42 12.47 2.47
CA ALA A 295 -8.11 11.61 1.53
C ALA A 295 -9.53 12.10 1.19
N PRO A 296 -9.94 12.06 -0.10
CA PRO A 296 -11.26 12.55 -0.53
C PRO A 296 -12.39 11.53 -0.37
N SER A 297 -12.06 10.23 -0.27
CA SER A 297 -13.02 9.13 -0.19
C SER A 297 -13.13 8.59 1.24
N MET A 298 -14.29 8.01 1.59
CA MET A 298 -14.55 7.57 2.97
C MET A 298 -13.67 6.38 3.36
N ASP A 299 -13.44 5.45 2.45
CA ASP A 299 -12.59 4.26 2.64
C ASP A 299 -11.11 4.57 2.92
N LEU A 300 -10.67 5.80 2.69
CA LEU A 300 -9.31 6.27 2.98
C LEU A 300 -9.26 7.21 4.19
N LYS A 301 -10.38 7.42 4.90
CA LYS A 301 -10.39 8.23 6.12
C LYS A 301 -9.62 7.54 7.25
N PRO A 302 -8.90 8.29 8.10
CA PRO A 302 -8.14 7.73 9.22
C PRO A 302 -8.95 6.77 10.10
N GLN A 303 -10.19 7.15 10.46
CA GLN A 303 -11.06 6.34 11.31
C GLN A 303 -11.43 5.00 10.67
N VAL A 304 -11.63 4.98 9.35
CA VAL A 304 -11.94 3.74 8.63
C VAL A 304 -10.68 2.88 8.51
N LEU A 305 -9.54 3.48 8.17
CA LEU A 305 -8.26 2.76 8.07
C LEU A 305 -7.86 2.12 9.42
N ASP A 306 -8.10 2.79 10.55
CA ASP A 306 -7.85 2.22 11.88
C ASP A 306 -8.73 0.98 12.15
N VAL A 307 -10.01 1.03 11.75
CA VAL A 307 -10.90 -0.15 11.83
C VAL A 307 -10.39 -1.27 10.91
N LEU A 308 -9.96 -0.94 9.69
CA LEU A 308 -9.42 -1.94 8.75
C LEU A 308 -8.14 -2.60 9.27
N VAL A 309 -7.22 -1.82 9.85
CA VAL A 309 -6.01 -2.35 10.48
C VAL A 309 -6.37 -3.26 11.65
N SER A 310 -7.28 -2.83 12.52
CA SER A 310 -7.73 -3.61 13.67
C SER A 310 -8.39 -4.92 13.22
N LEU A 311 -9.25 -4.87 12.21
CA LEU A 311 -9.90 -6.05 11.64
C LEU A 311 -8.88 -7.06 11.08
N MET A 312 -7.87 -6.58 10.34
CA MET A 312 -6.83 -7.46 9.79
C MET A 312 -5.98 -8.09 10.88
N LEU A 313 -5.66 -7.35 11.95
CA LEU A 313 -4.94 -7.89 13.10
C LEU A 313 -5.77 -8.95 13.83
N SER A 314 -7.05 -8.69 14.12
CA SER A 314 -7.90 -9.67 14.78
C SER A 314 -8.05 -10.94 13.93
N GLN A 315 -8.26 -10.83 12.61
CA GLN A 315 -8.33 -12.01 11.73
C GLN A 315 -7.02 -12.80 11.63
N ALA A 316 -5.86 -12.13 11.68
CA ALA A 316 -4.58 -12.81 11.78
C ALA A 316 -4.47 -13.55 13.13
N ARG A 317 -4.96 -12.98 14.22
CA ARG A 317 -4.98 -13.66 15.52
C ARG A 317 -5.97 -14.82 15.57
N GLU A 318 -7.11 -14.73 14.91
CA GLU A 318 -8.03 -15.88 14.75
C GLU A 318 -7.30 -17.07 14.09
N CYS A 319 -6.48 -16.81 13.06
CA CYS A 319 -5.68 -17.86 12.42
C CYS A 319 -4.60 -18.44 13.37
N LEU A 320 -4.01 -17.62 14.25
CA LEU A 320 -3.05 -18.10 15.24
C LEU A 320 -3.71 -18.95 16.33
N PHE A 321 -4.91 -18.55 16.76
CA PHE A 321 -5.75 -19.33 17.67
C PHE A 321 -6.10 -20.70 17.06
N GLU A 322 -6.56 -20.75 15.81
CA GLU A 322 -6.85 -22.00 15.10
C GLU A 322 -5.59 -22.86 14.93
N LYS A 323 -4.43 -22.24 14.73
CA LYS A 323 -3.15 -22.96 14.66
C LYS A 323 -2.82 -23.64 15.99
N LEU A 324 -2.99 -22.93 17.09
CA LEU A 324 -2.79 -23.50 18.43
C LEU A 324 -3.76 -24.65 18.68
N GLN A 325 -5.02 -24.52 18.26
CA GLN A 325 -6.01 -25.59 18.36
C GLN A 325 -5.58 -26.85 17.58
N LEU A 326 -5.15 -26.71 16.32
CA LEU A 326 -4.67 -27.84 15.51
C LEU A 326 -3.45 -28.53 16.13
N GLN A 327 -2.53 -27.75 16.72
CA GLN A 327 -1.35 -28.29 17.39
C GLN A 327 -1.73 -29.16 18.59
N ILE A 328 -2.68 -28.70 19.41
CA ILE A 328 -3.19 -29.46 20.56
C ILE A 328 -3.86 -30.75 20.09
N GLU A 329 -4.71 -30.68 19.06
CA GLU A 329 -5.40 -31.84 18.47
C GLU A 329 -4.40 -32.87 17.91
N SER A 330 -3.34 -32.42 17.23
CA SER A 330 -2.33 -33.29 16.62
C SER A 330 -1.46 -34.05 17.63
N LEU A 331 -1.22 -33.46 18.80
CA LEU A 331 -0.40 -34.06 19.86
C LEU A 331 -1.17 -35.15 20.64
N GLY A 332 -2.48 -35.29 20.44
CA GLY A 332 -3.33 -36.22 21.20
C GLY A 332 -3.36 -35.93 22.70
N LEU A 333 -2.91 -34.75 23.12
CA LEU A 333 -2.82 -34.32 24.51
C LEU A 333 -4.17 -33.78 24.98
N THR A 334 -5.14 -34.66 25.15
CA THR A 334 -6.48 -34.30 25.66
C THR A 334 -6.51 -33.88 27.12
N GLU A 335 -5.40 -34.06 27.86
CA GLU A 335 -5.33 -33.89 29.33
C GLU A 335 -4.36 -32.80 29.80
N SER A 336 -3.63 -32.11 28.91
CA SER A 336 -2.65 -31.09 29.34
C SER A 336 -3.31 -29.76 29.68
N SER A 337 -3.64 -29.57 30.97
CA SER A 337 -4.26 -28.35 31.55
C SER A 337 -3.65 -27.02 31.04
N HIS A 338 -2.32 -26.92 30.95
CA HIS A 338 -1.65 -25.68 30.54
C HIS A 338 -1.94 -25.25 29.09
N LEU A 339 -2.10 -26.19 28.15
CA LEU A 339 -2.38 -25.85 26.74
C LEU A 339 -3.79 -25.31 26.58
N PHE A 340 -4.76 -25.83 27.33
CA PHE A 340 -6.12 -25.30 27.34
C PHE A 340 -6.18 -23.91 27.97
N LYS A 341 -5.36 -23.65 29.00
CA LYS A 341 -5.21 -22.31 29.57
C LYS A 341 -4.63 -21.30 28.58
N ASP A 342 -3.64 -21.71 27.78
CA ASP A 342 -3.10 -20.87 26.71
C ASP A 342 -4.17 -20.56 25.64
N LEU A 343 -4.95 -21.57 25.26
CA LEU A 343 -6.03 -21.43 24.28
C LEU A 343 -7.16 -20.52 24.80
N ALA A 344 -7.48 -20.62 26.10
CA ALA A 344 -8.42 -19.74 26.79
C ALA A 344 -7.92 -18.29 26.79
N GLY A 345 -6.64 -18.07 27.11
CA GLY A 345 -6.01 -16.76 27.09
C GLY A 345 -6.02 -16.10 25.70
N GLU A 346 -5.74 -16.85 24.64
CA GLU A 346 -5.79 -16.33 23.26
C GLU A 346 -7.22 -15.98 22.83
N ALA A 347 -8.21 -16.81 23.19
CA ALA A 347 -9.62 -16.54 22.91
C ALA A 347 -10.15 -15.32 23.70
N ALA A 348 -9.74 -15.16 24.96
CA ALA A 348 -10.06 -13.98 25.77
C ALA A 348 -9.43 -12.72 25.16
N GLN A 349 -8.21 -12.82 24.64
CA GLN A 349 -7.57 -11.71 23.96
C GLN A 349 -8.29 -11.33 22.64
N LEU A 350 -8.75 -12.31 21.85
CA LEU A 350 -9.58 -12.06 20.66
C LEU A 350 -10.89 -11.35 21.01
N THR A 351 -11.52 -11.77 22.11
CA THR A 351 -12.74 -11.15 22.64
C THR A 351 -12.51 -9.66 22.94
N TYR A 352 -11.42 -9.34 23.62
CA TYR A 352 -11.04 -7.96 23.92
C TYR A 352 -10.87 -7.13 22.64
N GLU A 353 -10.12 -7.64 21.66
CA GLU A 353 -9.88 -6.90 20.40
C GLU A 353 -11.16 -6.65 19.59
N TYR A 354 -12.02 -7.66 19.47
CA TYR A 354 -13.30 -7.48 18.76
C TYR A 354 -14.22 -6.50 19.49
N ASN A 355 -14.25 -6.50 20.82
CA ASN A 355 -15.01 -5.55 21.61
C ASN A 355 -14.48 -4.11 21.48
N GLU A 356 -13.16 -3.91 21.53
CA GLU A 356 -12.55 -2.60 21.31
C GLU A 356 -12.82 -2.10 19.89
N MET A 357 -12.73 -2.97 18.89
CA MET A 357 -13.11 -2.62 17.52
C MET A 357 -14.60 -2.26 17.42
N HIS A 358 -15.50 -2.99 18.08
CA HIS A 358 -16.93 -2.68 18.09
C HIS A 358 -17.20 -1.29 18.69
N LYS A 359 -16.57 -0.97 19.83
CA LYS A 359 -16.64 0.36 20.45
C LYS A 359 -16.12 1.44 19.50
N ASN A 360 -14.97 1.22 18.85
CA ASN A 360 -14.41 2.16 17.88
C ASN A 360 -15.33 2.39 16.68
N ILE A 361 -16.03 1.34 16.22
CA ILE A 361 -16.99 1.44 15.13
C ILE A 361 -18.17 2.34 15.51
N GLN A 362 -18.69 2.17 16.73
CA GLN A 362 -19.80 2.96 17.27
C GLN A 362 -19.39 4.41 17.56
N MET A 363 -18.29 4.63 18.28
CA MET A 363 -17.85 5.97 18.71
C MET A 363 -17.56 6.92 17.56
N ASN A 364 -17.08 6.41 16.42
CA ASN A 364 -16.71 7.21 15.26
C ASN A 364 -17.81 7.29 14.18
N ASP A 365 -19.03 6.81 14.48
CA ASP A 365 -20.15 6.69 13.54
C ASP A 365 -19.82 5.96 12.22
N THR A 366 -18.75 5.16 12.22
CA THR A 366 -18.28 4.44 11.02
C THR A 366 -19.25 3.34 10.58
N HIS A 367 -20.11 2.88 11.48
CA HIS A 367 -21.21 1.95 11.19
C HIS A 367 -22.15 2.46 10.08
N THR A 368 -22.21 3.77 9.83
CA THR A 368 -23.01 4.36 8.75
C THR A 368 -22.43 4.11 7.34
N TYR A 369 -21.17 3.70 7.27
CA TYR A 369 -20.44 3.49 6.01
C TYR A 369 -19.93 2.06 5.86
N LEU A 370 -19.65 1.37 6.96
CA LEU A 370 -19.27 -0.04 6.94
C LEU A 370 -20.48 -0.91 6.57
N PRO A 371 -20.27 -1.99 5.79
CA PRO A 371 -21.33 -2.95 5.53
C PRO A 371 -21.93 -3.48 6.84
N GLU A 372 -23.27 -3.52 6.93
CA GLU A 372 -23.99 -3.95 8.15
C GLU A 372 -23.58 -5.37 8.59
N CYS A 373 -23.29 -6.24 7.64
CA CYS A 373 -22.77 -7.57 7.91
C CYS A 373 -21.43 -7.58 8.69
N TRP A 374 -20.54 -6.60 8.46
CA TRP A 374 -19.28 -6.49 9.19
C TRP A 374 -19.55 -5.97 10.60
N ALA A 375 -20.39 -4.93 10.71
CA ALA A 375 -20.82 -4.37 11.98
C ALA A 375 -21.57 -5.39 12.86
N GLY A 376 -22.25 -6.37 12.25
CA GLY A 376 -22.89 -7.49 12.94
C GLY A 376 -21.96 -8.67 13.24
N LEU A 377 -20.99 -8.97 12.36
CA LEU A 377 -20.08 -10.10 12.54
C LEU A 377 -19.04 -9.83 13.64
N VAL A 378 -18.60 -8.58 13.79
CA VAL A 378 -17.64 -8.17 14.83
C VAL A 378 -18.14 -8.48 16.26
N PRO A 379 -19.31 -7.99 16.72
CA PRO A 379 -19.81 -8.31 18.05
C PRO A 379 -20.19 -9.79 18.20
N LEU A 380 -20.64 -10.45 17.12
CA LEU A 380 -20.88 -11.90 17.12
C LEU A 380 -19.58 -12.65 17.41
N LYS A 381 -18.48 -12.31 16.72
CA LYS A 381 -17.16 -12.91 16.95
C LYS A 381 -16.66 -12.64 18.37
N ALA A 382 -16.88 -11.45 18.92
CA ALA A 382 -16.54 -11.16 20.31
C ALA A 382 -17.22 -12.14 21.27
N GLU A 383 -18.54 -12.32 21.18
CA GLU A 383 -19.28 -13.26 22.03
C GLU A 383 -18.91 -14.73 21.75
N PHE A 384 -18.62 -15.09 20.50
CA PHE A 384 -18.18 -16.43 20.14
C PHE A 384 -16.83 -16.79 20.77
N TYR A 385 -15.82 -15.91 20.67
CA TYR A 385 -14.52 -16.17 21.31
C TYR A 385 -14.58 -16.04 22.83
N LYS A 386 -15.52 -15.24 23.38
CA LYS A 386 -15.79 -15.22 24.81
C LYS A 386 -16.25 -16.59 25.28
N ALA A 387 -17.20 -17.19 24.56
CA ALA A 387 -17.67 -18.54 24.85
C ALA A 387 -16.55 -19.57 24.81
N LEU A 388 -15.69 -19.51 23.79
CA LEU A 388 -14.52 -20.40 23.68
C LEU A 388 -13.50 -20.19 24.80
N ALA A 389 -13.26 -18.94 25.22
CA ALA A 389 -12.35 -18.63 26.31
C ALA A 389 -12.79 -19.32 27.61
N HIS A 390 -14.07 -19.18 27.96
CA HIS A 390 -14.63 -19.83 29.14
C HIS A 390 -14.68 -21.36 29.00
N HIS A 391 -14.98 -21.88 27.81
CA HIS A 391 -14.96 -23.33 27.55
C HIS A 391 -13.57 -23.92 27.80
N TYR A 392 -12.52 -23.33 27.25
CA TYR A 392 -11.16 -23.84 27.43
C TYR A 392 -10.60 -23.58 28.84
N GLU A 393 -10.99 -22.49 29.51
CA GLU A 393 -10.60 -22.28 30.91
C GLU A 393 -11.23 -23.36 31.80
N ALA A 394 -12.52 -23.68 31.59
CA ALA A 394 -13.18 -24.79 32.29
C ALA A 394 -12.47 -26.14 32.05
N ARG A 395 -12.02 -26.37 30.81
CA ARG A 395 -11.28 -27.58 30.43
C ARG A 395 -9.88 -27.65 31.03
N SER A 396 -9.28 -26.51 31.34
CA SER A 396 -7.98 -26.43 32.02
C SER A 396 -8.07 -26.81 33.50
N ILE A 397 -9.25 -26.71 34.12
CA ILE A 397 -9.48 -26.99 35.54
C ILE A 397 -9.60 -28.51 35.76
N ASP A 398 -8.63 -29.08 36.48
CA ASP A 398 -8.66 -30.46 36.96
C ASP A 398 -9.21 -30.52 38.39
N ILE A 399 -10.40 -31.08 38.54
CA ILE A 399 -11.09 -31.25 39.83
C ILE A 399 -10.44 -32.35 40.68
N ASN A 400 -9.76 -33.31 40.05
CA ASN A 400 -9.17 -34.46 40.74
C ASN A 400 -7.77 -34.16 41.31
N ALA A 401 -7.11 -33.08 40.86
CA ALA A 401 -5.82 -32.64 41.39
C ALA A 401 -5.87 -32.34 42.90
N ASP A 402 -7.00 -31.83 43.41
CA ASP A 402 -7.15 -31.51 44.84
C ASP A 402 -7.38 -32.74 45.73
N LYS A 403 -7.94 -33.82 45.19
CA LYS A 403 -8.03 -35.11 45.92
C LYS A 403 -6.64 -35.72 46.15
N ALA A 404 -5.69 -35.49 45.24
CA ALA A 404 -4.30 -35.91 45.38
C ALA A 404 -3.51 -35.01 46.36
N SER A 405 -3.75 -33.70 46.36
CA SER A 405 -3.06 -32.72 47.22
C SER A 405 -3.44 -32.88 48.71
N LEU A 406 -4.70 -33.23 49.01
CA LEU A 406 -5.14 -33.55 50.38
C LEU A 406 -4.63 -34.91 50.89
N SER A 407 -4.33 -35.87 50.01
CA SER A 407 -3.79 -37.18 50.42
C SER A 407 -2.30 -37.14 50.81
N THR A 408 -1.57 -36.08 50.44
CA THR A 408 -0.10 -36.03 50.57
C THR A 408 0.41 -35.11 51.68
N LYS A 409 -0.47 -34.44 52.45
CA LYS A 409 -0.07 -33.61 53.63
C LYS A 409 0.35 -34.43 54.88
N LYS A 410 0.81 -35.67 54.71
CA LYS A 410 1.50 -36.46 55.75
C LYS A 410 2.76 -37.16 55.20
N SER A 411 3.69 -36.43 54.58
CA SER A 411 5.12 -36.77 54.69
C SER A 411 6.03 -35.65 54.18
N GLN A 412 6.64 -34.92 55.13
CA GLN A 412 8.05 -34.53 55.19
C GLN A 412 8.81 -34.25 53.87
N THR A 413 9.11 -32.97 53.61
CA THR A 413 10.40 -32.25 53.83
C THR A 413 11.43 -32.34 52.70
N ALA A 414 11.60 -31.19 52.03
CA ALA A 414 12.80 -30.58 51.45
C ALA A 414 14.02 -31.47 51.07
N SER A 415 14.42 -31.38 49.79
CA SER A 415 15.77 -30.91 49.43
C SER A 415 15.86 -30.48 47.95
N ASN A 416 16.35 -29.25 47.77
CA ASN A 416 16.76 -28.51 46.57
C ASN A 416 17.82 -29.26 45.71
N GLU A 417 18.20 -28.92 44.47
CA GLU A 417 18.23 -27.70 43.62
C GLU A 417 18.55 -28.18 42.17
N SER A 418 18.24 -27.52 41.04
CA SER A 418 18.84 -26.23 40.61
C SER A 418 18.13 -25.58 39.39
N PHE A 419 17.70 -24.32 39.54
CA PHE A 419 17.74 -23.29 38.48
C PHE A 419 17.99 -21.91 39.13
N ILE A 420 18.87 -21.12 38.51
CA ILE A 420 19.40 -19.85 39.01
C ILE A 420 18.42 -18.70 38.77
N GLY A 421 18.05 -17.96 39.82
CA GLY A 421 17.34 -16.69 39.70
C GLY A 421 16.87 -16.08 41.03
N ASN A 422 17.68 -15.16 41.58
CA ASN A 422 17.36 -14.08 42.55
C ASN A 422 16.49 -14.41 43.79
N ALA A 423 17.11 -15.03 44.80
CA ALA A 423 16.53 -15.40 46.10
C ALA A 423 16.02 -14.24 47.00
N ARG A 424 16.14 -12.98 46.61
CA ARG A 424 15.84 -11.83 47.49
C ARG A 424 14.47 -11.17 47.25
N GLU A 425 13.87 -11.39 46.08
CA GLU A 425 12.48 -10.98 45.77
C GLU A 425 11.46 -12.06 46.17
N ALA A 426 11.82 -13.34 46.02
CA ALA A 426 10.98 -14.47 46.46
C ALA A 426 10.70 -14.45 47.98
N MET A 427 11.66 -13.98 48.79
CA MET A 427 11.52 -13.93 50.25
C MET A 427 10.62 -12.78 50.74
N ARG A 428 10.50 -11.70 49.96
CA ARG A 428 9.53 -10.61 50.25
C ARG A 428 8.13 -10.95 49.76
N ALA A 429 8.00 -11.66 48.64
CA ALA A 429 6.72 -12.16 48.16
C ALA A 429 6.12 -13.23 49.09
N ALA A 430 6.96 -14.12 49.63
CA ALA A 430 6.51 -15.16 50.57
C ALA A 430 6.13 -14.63 51.96
N ALA A 431 6.72 -13.52 52.41
CA ALA A 431 6.37 -12.90 53.69
C ALA A 431 5.08 -12.04 53.63
N ALA A 432 4.65 -11.65 52.42
CA ALA A 432 3.38 -10.95 52.19
C ALA A 432 2.19 -11.88 51.93
N ALA A 433 2.42 -13.20 51.87
CA ALA A 433 1.41 -14.22 51.56
C ALA A 433 0.96 -15.05 52.78
N ASN A 434 1.43 -14.71 53.98
CA ASN A 434 1.17 -15.48 55.21
C ASN A 434 0.48 -14.65 56.30
N ASP A 435 -0.43 -13.74 55.91
CA ASP A 435 -1.36 -13.16 56.87
C ASP A 435 -2.72 -12.96 56.20
N ASP A 436 -3.75 -13.48 56.89
CA ASP A 436 -5.18 -13.23 56.79
C ASP A 436 -6.08 -14.09 55.86
N ASN A 437 -6.78 -15.03 56.54
CA ASN A 437 -8.16 -15.52 56.37
C ASN A 437 -8.48 -16.69 55.43
N ASP A 438 -8.54 -17.88 56.04
CA ASP A 438 -9.07 -19.17 55.55
C ASP A 438 -10.63 -19.24 55.42
N GLU A 439 -11.32 -18.28 54.75
CA GLU A 439 -12.78 -18.44 54.52
C GLU A 439 -13.35 -18.15 53.11
N ASP A 440 -12.56 -17.81 52.09
CA ASP A 440 -13.09 -17.46 50.75
C ASP A 440 -12.42 -18.20 49.56
N SER A 441 -11.99 -19.46 49.72
CA SER A 441 -11.49 -20.23 48.56
C SER A 441 -12.65 -20.80 47.74
N ILE A 442 -13.01 -20.16 46.63
CA ILE A 442 -13.97 -20.67 45.65
C ILE A 442 -13.64 -22.11 45.29
N SER A 443 -14.59 -23.03 45.41
CA SER A 443 -14.35 -24.44 45.08
C SER A 443 -14.08 -24.62 43.57
N LEU A 444 -13.04 -25.39 43.20
CA LEU A 444 -12.72 -25.66 41.79
C LEU A 444 -13.92 -26.22 40.99
N PRO A 445 -14.78 -27.10 41.54
CA PRO A 445 -16.03 -27.50 40.90
C PRO A 445 -16.98 -26.33 40.65
N ALA A 446 -17.17 -25.42 41.62
CA ALA A 446 -18.02 -24.24 41.42
C ALA A 446 -17.44 -23.30 40.34
N LEU A 447 -16.11 -23.12 40.33
CA LEU A 447 -15.42 -22.32 39.31
C LEU A 447 -15.60 -22.92 37.91
N LYS A 448 -15.37 -24.23 37.74
CA LYS A 448 -15.57 -24.92 36.46
C LYS A 448 -17.03 -24.82 35.99
N ARG A 449 -18.00 -25.02 36.90
CA ARG A 449 -19.44 -24.84 36.61
C ARG A 449 -19.75 -23.42 36.14
N ALA A 450 -19.20 -22.41 36.80
CA ALA A 450 -19.43 -21.01 36.45
C ALA A 450 -18.87 -20.67 35.05
N HIS A 451 -17.65 -21.13 34.73
CA HIS A 451 -17.10 -20.98 33.37
C HIS A 451 -17.98 -21.68 32.32
N LEU A 452 -18.42 -22.92 32.54
CA LEU A 452 -19.26 -23.64 31.58
C LEU A 452 -20.63 -22.96 31.38
N LYS A 453 -21.25 -22.45 32.45
CA LYS A 453 -22.50 -21.67 32.37
C LYS A 453 -22.31 -20.38 31.55
N GLU A 454 -21.25 -19.63 31.81
CA GLU A 454 -20.93 -18.41 31.06
C GLU A 454 -20.61 -18.69 29.59
N ALA A 455 -19.92 -19.80 29.30
CA ALA A 455 -19.66 -20.25 27.93
C ALA A 455 -20.97 -20.56 27.18
N LEU A 456 -21.91 -21.27 27.81
CA LEU A 456 -23.22 -21.56 27.23
C LEU A 456 -24.04 -20.28 26.99
N ALA A 457 -24.06 -19.36 27.95
CA ALA A 457 -24.74 -18.06 27.80
C ALA A 457 -24.15 -17.23 26.65
N SER A 458 -22.82 -17.17 26.54
CA SER A 458 -22.12 -16.46 25.45
C SER A 458 -22.38 -17.11 24.09
N HIS A 459 -22.46 -18.45 24.01
CA HIS A 459 -22.89 -19.14 22.79
C HIS A 459 -24.32 -18.80 22.38
N GLU A 460 -25.27 -18.77 23.32
CA GLU A 460 -26.65 -18.36 23.05
C GLU A 460 -26.75 -16.92 22.53
N GLU A 461 -25.97 -16.02 23.12
CA GLU A 461 -25.89 -14.63 22.68
C GLU A 461 -25.29 -14.52 21.26
N SER A 462 -24.23 -15.27 20.95
CA SER A 462 -23.66 -15.32 19.59
C SER A 462 -24.70 -15.79 18.55
N GLN A 463 -25.53 -16.78 18.89
CA GLN A 463 -26.63 -17.24 18.04
C GLN A 463 -27.78 -16.23 17.95
N ARG A 464 -28.05 -15.48 19.02
CA ARG A 464 -29.02 -14.38 19.01
C ARG A 464 -28.56 -13.29 18.04
N LEU A 465 -27.30 -12.84 18.13
CA LEU A 465 -26.70 -11.86 17.23
C LEU A 465 -26.74 -12.33 15.77
N GLN A 466 -26.44 -13.60 15.52
CA GLN A 466 -26.57 -14.19 14.18
C GLN A 466 -28.00 -14.09 13.63
N ARG A 467 -29.00 -14.47 14.43
CA ARG A 467 -30.43 -14.46 14.03
C ARG A 467 -30.96 -13.05 13.82
N MET A 468 -30.49 -12.08 14.61
CA MET A 468 -30.91 -10.68 14.53
C MET A 468 -30.32 -9.95 13.31
N CYS A 469 -29.12 -10.32 12.85
CA CYS A 469 -28.53 -9.68 11.69
C CYS A 469 -29.11 -10.23 10.38
N ARG A 470 -29.74 -9.36 9.58
CA ARG A 470 -30.39 -9.71 8.29
C ARG A 470 -29.48 -10.47 7.34
N TYR A 471 -28.18 -10.16 7.33
CA TYR A 471 -27.19 -10.75 6.41
C TYR A 471 -26.53 -12.02 6.95
N LEU A 472 -26.55 -12.25 8.27
CA LEU A 472 -25.88 -13.40 8.90
C LEU A 472 -26.84 -14.57 9.16
N LYS A 473 -28.14 -14.31 9.32
CA LYS A 473 -29.15 -15.33 9.65
C LYS A 473 -29.21 -16.53 8.68
N ASN A 474 -28.85 -16.32 7.41
CA ASN A 474 -28.92 -17.33 6.35
C ASN A 474 -27.55 -17.89 5.97
N LYS A 475 -26.49 -17.59 6.74
CA LYS A 475 -25.13 -18.07 6.47
C LYS A 475 -24.93 -19.44 7.12
N ILE A 476 -25.02 -20.50 6.30
CA ILE A 476 -25.03 -21.91 6.74
C ILE A 476 -23.71 -22.27 7.44
N ALA A 477 -22.58 -21.96 6.82
CA ALA A 477 -21.26 -22.25 7.39
C ALA A 477 -21.07 -21.59 8.77
N LEU A 478 -21.49 -20.32 8.92
CA LEU A 478 -21.44 -19.62 10.20
C LEU A 478 -22.35 -20.29 11.24
N ALA A 479 -23.58 -20.65 10.86
CA ALA A 479 -24.51 -21.34 11.76
C ALA A 479 -23.97 -22.70 12.24
N GLN A 480 -23.29 -23.42 11.34
CA GLN A 480 -22.69 -24.71 11.64
C GLN A 480 -21.56 -24.58 12.67
N VAL A 481 -20.61 -23.65 12.46
CA VAL A 481 -19.49 -23.39 13.39
C VAL A 481 -19.98 -23.08 14.80
N ILE A 482 -20.96 -22.18 14.91
CA ILE A 482 -21.49 -21.76 16.21
C ILE A 482 -22.18 -22.92 16.92
N LYS A 483 -22.96 -23.73 16.19
CA LYS A 483 -23.65 -24.90 16.75
C LYS A 483 -22.69 -26.01 17.16
N GLU A 484 -21.65 -26.28 16.37
CA GLU A 484 -20.65 -27.29 16.69
C GLU A 484 -19.87 -26.91 17.95
N ALA A 485 -19.47 -25.64 18.09
CA ALA A 485 -18.83 -25.15 19.31
C ALA A 485 -19.77 -25.26 20.53
N GLN A 486 -21.04 -24.84 20.39
CA GLN A 486 -22.03 -24.96 21.45
C GLN A 486 -22.24 -26.42 21.87
N TYR A 487 -22.33 -27.35 20.91
CA TYR A 487 -22.51 -28.78 21.18
C TYR A 487 -21.33 -29.35 21.98
N LYS A 488 -20.09 -28.99 21.65
CA LYS A 488 -18.90 -29.40 22.41
C LYS A 488 -18.97 -28.89 23.86
N THR A 489 -19.36 -27.64 24.07
CA THR A 489 -19.52 -27.06 25.42
C THR A 489 -20.66 -27.74 26.19
N GLN A 490 -21.77 -28.06 25.54
CA GLN A 490 -22.90 -28.79 26.16
C GLN A 490 -22.53 -30.21 26.57
N ASP A 491 -21.81 -30.94 25.71
CA ASP A 491 -21.30 -32.28 26.01
C ASP A 491 -20.34 -32.26 27.22
N GLU A 492 -19.45 -31.26 27.29
CA GLU A 492 -18.55 -31.09 28.44
C GLU A 492 -19.30 -30.73 29.73
N PHE A 493 -20.34 -29.89 29.65
CA PHE A 493 -21.18 -29.58 30.80
C PHE A 493 -22.00 -30.78 31.28
N ALA A 494 -22.52 -31.60 30.36
CA ALA A 494 -23.24 -32.83 30.70
C ALA A 494 -22.33 -33.81 31.45
N LYS A 495 -21.10 -34.02 30.95
CA LYS A 495 -20.08 -34.87 31.61
C LYS A 495 -19.74 -34.37 33.01
N PHE A 496 -19.56 -33.06 33.17
CA PHE A 496 -19.31 -32.45 34.48
C PHE A 496 -20.46 -32.71 35.48
N CYS A 497 -21.71 -32.63 35.02
CA CYS A 497 -22.88 -32.91 35.87
C CYS A 497 -23.00 -34.39 36.26
N GLU A 498 -22.50 -35.32 35.44
CA GLU A 498 -22.46 -36.75 35.79
C GLU A 498 -21.36 -37.06 36.83
N GLU A 499 -20.26 -36.32 36.83
CA GLU A 499 -19.11 -36.53 37.72
C GLU A 499 -19.31 -36.01 39.16
N ILE A 500 -20.21 -35.04 39.39
CA ILE A 500 -20.41 -34.38 40.69
C ILE A 500 -21.86 -34.57 41.18
N PRO A 501 -22.09 -35.17 42.37
CA PRO A 501 -23.42 -35.28 42.96
C PRO A 501 -24.03 -33.90 43.28
N GLU A 502 -25.35 -33.74 43.07
CA GLU A 502 -26.11 -32.49 43.33
C GLU A 502 -25.89 -31.91 44.75
N ASN A 503 -25.48 -32.73 45.72
CA ASN A 503 -25.28 -32.33 47.12
C ASN A 503 -23.95 -31.62 47.41
N GLU A 504 -22.98 -31.58 46.49
CA GLU A 504 -21.67 -30.90 46.68
C GLU A 504 -21.62 -29.48 46.08
N ILE A 505 -22.67 -29.05 45.36
CA ILE A 505 -22.73 -27.74 44.71
C ILE A 505 -23.67 -26.85 45.53
N ASP A 506 -23.11 -26.04 46.41
CA ASP A 506 -23.89 -25.06 47.19
C ASP A 506 -24.49 -24.01 46.23
N ASP A 507 -25.81 -23.78 46.29
CA ASP A 507 -26.56 -22.86 45.41
C ASP A 507 -26.10 -21.39 45.56
N ILE A 508 -25.29 -21.10 46.59
CA ILE A 508 -24.69 -19.79 46.89
C ILE A 508 -23.70 -19.34 45.80
N TYR A 509 -23.15 -20.26 44.99
CA TYR A 509 -22.10 -19.98 44.00
C TYR A 509 -22.59 -19.70 42.57
N ASP A 510 -23.90 -19.63 42.33
CA ASP A 510 -24.46 -19.27 41.02
C ASP A 510 -24.28 -17.76 40.66
N VAL A 511 -23.63 -16.96 41.53
CA VAL A 511 -23.40 -15.51 41.38
C VAL A 511 -21.91 -15.14 41.20
N ILE A 512 -21.02 -16.10 40.90
CA ILE A 512 -19.60 -15.79 40.65
C ILE A 512 -19.48 -15.07 39.30
N ASP A 513 -19.05 -13.81 39.32
CA ASP A 513 -18.60 -13.11 38.11
C ASP A 513 -17.21 -13.62 37.73
N VAL A 514 -17.17 -14.51 36.75
CA VAL A 514 -15.94 -15.16 36.31
C VAL A 514 -15.39 -14.42 35.10
N GLN A 515 -14.09 -14.13 35.10
CA GLN A 515 -13.39 -13.51 33.97
C GLN A 515 -12.18 -14.35 33.57
N VAL A 516 -11.95 -14.46 32.27
CA VAL A 516 -10.73 -15.07 31.71
C VAL A 516 -9.77 -13.95 31.35
N GLU A 517 -8.56 -13.98 31.90
CA GLU A 517 -7.53 -12.99 31.58
C GLU A 517 -6.98 -13.24 30.16
N GLY A 518 -6.98 -12.18 29.34
CA GLY A 518 -6.38 -12.22 28.02
C GLY A 518 -4.86 -12.43 28.10
N CYS A 519 -4.36 -13.48 27.46
CA CYS A 519 -2.93 -13.74 27.37
C CYS A 519 -2.60 -14.20 25.96
N SER A 520 -1.69 -13.50 25.28
CA SER A 520 -1.20 -13.93 23.97
C SER A 520 0.28 -14.27 24.01
N LYS A 521 0.63 -15.45 23.51
CA LYS A 521 2.02 -15.90 23.32
C LYS A 521 2.58 -15.43 21.97
N PHE A 522 1.71 -15.01 21.06
CA PHE A 522 2.11 -14.61 19.72
C PHE A 522 2.43 -13.11 19.64
N THR A 523 3.64 -12.80 19.17
CA THR A 523 3.99 -11.42 18.81
C THR A 523 3.65 -11.16 17.35
N MET A 524 2.68 -10.28 17.11
CA MET A 524 2.32 -9.86 15.77
C MET A 524 3.15 -8.65 15.34
N SER A 525 3.77 -8.71 14.17
CA SER A 525 4.47 -7.57 13.58
C SER A 525 3.86 -7.20 12.23
N LEU A 526 3.61 -5.91 12.03
CA LEU A 526 3.08 -5.42 10.77
C LEU A 526 4.13 -5.60 9.68
N THR A 527 3.72 -6.17 8.54
CA THR A 527 4.57 -6.26 7.36
C THR A 527 4.20 -5.13 6.41
N GLY A 528 5.02 -4.08 6.39
CA GLY A 528 4.83 -2.95 5.48
C GLY A 528 5.00 -3.33 4.00
N PRO A 529 4.56 -2.47 3.06
CA PRO A 529 4.76 -2.71 1.64
C PRO A 529 6.25 -2.71 1.27
N ASP A 530 6.71 -3.79 0.64
CA ASP A 530 8.07 -3.86 0.10
C ASP A 530 8.14 -3.37 -1.34
N PHE A 531 8.37 -2.07 -1.49
CA PHE A 531 8.53 -1.43 -2.80
C PHE A 531 9.81 -1.88 -3.53
N THR A 532 10.78 -2.45 -2.82
CA THR A 532 12.08 -2.82 -3.38
C THR A 532 12.08 -4.20 -4.03
N SER A 533 11.13 -5.06 -3.67
CA SER A 533 10.90 -6.35 -4.33
C SER A 533 10.44 -6.21 -5.79
N TYR A 534 9.88 -5.06 -6.17
CA TYR A 534 9.29 -4.83 -7.50
C TYR A 534 9.91 -3.61 -8.21
N LYS A 535 11.25 -3.53 -8.27
CA LYS A 535 11.95 -2.41 -8.90
C LYS A 535 11.62 -2.27 -10.38
N ILE A 536 11.55 -1.02 -10.83
CA ILE A 536 11.28 -0.65 -12.22
C ILE A 536 12.27 0.42 -12.65
N GLU A 537 12.75 0.29 -13.88
CA GLU A 537 13.55 1.31 -14.53
C GLU A 537 12.66 2.43 -15.09
N ASP A 538 13.20 3.64 -15.15
CA ASP A 538 12.47 4.79 -15.70
C ASP A 538 12.15 4.57 -17.19
N PRO A 539 10.88 4.40 -17.59
CA PRO A 539 10.52 4.24 -19.01
C PRO A 539 10.91 5.46 -19.85
N PHE A 540 11.07 6.62 -19.22
CA PHE A 540 11.40 7.89 -19.84
C PHE A 540 12.86 8.31 -19.56
N LYS A 541 13.74 7.35 -19.27
CA LYS A 541 15.17 7.59 -18.99
C LYS A 541 15.85 8.46 -20.07
N ARG A 542 15.45 8.31 -21.34
CA ARG A 542 16.00 9.09 -22.47
C ARG A 542 15.76 10.60 -22.37
N LEU A 543 14.77 11.05 -21.59
CA LEU A 543 14.55 12.48 -21.30
C LEU A 543 15.67 13.08 -20.44
N GLY A 544 16.56 12.26 -19.88
CA GLY A 544 17.72 12.68 -19.10
C GLY A 544 17.54 12.48 -17.59
N PRO A 545 18.55 12.80 -16.77
CA PRO A 545 18.50 12.61 -15.32
C PRO A 545 17.34 13.33 -14.62
N ILE A 546 16.52 12.59 -13.86
CA ILE A 546 15.30 13.11 -13.21
C ILE A 546 15.57 14.24 -12.20
N ALA A 547 16.80 14.36 -11.71
CA ALA A 547 17.19 15.44 -10.81
C ALA A 547 17.19 16.81 -11.51
N ILE A 548 17.34 16.84 -12.84
CA ILE A 548 17.40 18.04 -13.69
C ILE A 548 16.22 18.06 -14.66
N PHE A 549 16.00 16.99 -15.40
CA PHE A 549 14.94 16.85 -16.39
C PHE A 549 13.66 16.34 -15.75
N SER A 550 12.99 17.20 -14.99
CA SER A 550 11.73 16.89 -14.32
C SER A 550 10.69 17.96 -14.60
N ALA A 551 9.41 17.61 -14.45
CA ALA A 551 8.31 18.56 -14.60
C ALA A 551 8.40 19.73 -13.61
N ARG A 552 9.06 19.57 -12.46
CA ARG A 552 9.18 20.64 -11.46
C ARG A 552 10.22 21.70 -11.80
N ARG A 553 11.05 21.47 -12.83
CA ARG A 553 12.15 22.35 -13.21
C ARG A 553 11.90 22.94 -14.58
N HIS A 554 12.44 24.14 -14.80
CA HIS A 554 12.31 24.86 -16.05
C HIS A 554 13.68 25.16 -16.65
N TRP A 555 13.78 25.03 -17.96
CA TRP A 555 14.97 25.35 -18.75
C TRP A 555 14.54 25.94 -20.09
N THR A 556 15.46 26.63 -20.76
CA THR A 556 15.21 27.17 -22.09
C THR A 556 15.14 26.07 -23.14
N ALA A 557 14.43 26.32 -24.24
CA ALA A 557 14.51 25.46 -25.42
C ALA A 557 15.98 25.19 -25.82
N PRO A 558 16.32 23.97 -26.29
CA PRO A 558 17.68 23.63 -26.67
C PRO A 558 18.24 24.54 -27.76
N ARG A 559 19.45 25.06 -27.55
CA ARG A 559 20.18 25.89 -28.52
C ARG A 559 21.29 25.08 -29.17
N CYS A 560 21.31 25.03 -30.50
CA CYS A 560 22.41 24.42 -31.26
C CYS A 560 23.50 25.45 -31.50
N VAL A 561 24.72 25.14 -31.07
CA VAL A 561 25.91 25.98 -31.21
C VAL A 561 26.94 25.21 -32.01
N ARG A 562 27.41 25.80 -33.11
CA ARG A 562 28.50 25.25 -33.93
C ARG A 562 29.72 26.15 -33.83
N LEU A 563 30.80 25.62 -33.30
CA LEU A 563 32.08 26.31 -33.14
C LEU A 563 33.07 25.75 -34.16
N GLN A 564 33.79 26.62 -34.86
CA GLN A 564 34.81 26.23 -35.81
C GLN A 564 36.09 27.01 -35.52
N LYS A 565 37.19 26.28 -35.31
CA LYS A 565 38.52 26.90 -35.16
C LYS A 565 38.97 27.47 -36.51
N GLY A 566 39.63 28.62 -36.48
CA GLY A 566 40.13 29.25 -37.68
C GLY A 566 41.14 28.32 -38.35
N SER A 567 40.96 28.03 -39.65
CA SER A 567 42.10 27.54 -40.43
C SER A 567 43.03 28.74 -40.63
N ILE A 568 44.30 28.61 -40.24
CA ILE A 568 45.34 29.58 -40.61
C ILE A 568 45.43 29.59 -42.14
N GLY A 569 44.65 30.49 -42.74
CA GLY A 569 44.57 30.75 -44.17
C GLY A 569 44.70 32.25 -44.35
N TYR A 570 45.89 32.67 -44.77
CA TYR A 570 46.26 34.03 -45.15
C TYR A 570 45.08 34.88 -45.68
N HIS A 571 44.74 35.93 -44.96
CA HIS A 571 44.10 37.11 -45.53
C HIS A 571 45.17 38.19 -45.71
N ASP A 572 45.71 38.31 -46.91
CA ASP A 572 46.04 39.64 -47.45
C ASP A 572 45.66 39.66 -48.93
N VAL A 573 44.46 40.18 -49.20
CA VAL A 573 44.00 40.56 -50.54
C VAL A 573 44.13 42.06 -50.64
N SER A 574 45.37 42.54 -50.79
CA SER A 574 45.63 43.92 -51.22
C SER A 574 47.00 44.01 -51.88
N ASN A 575 47.01 44.50 -53.13
CA ASN A 575 48.19 44.83 -53.96
C ASN A 575 48.89 43.68 -54.69
N LYS A 576 48.28 43.26 -55.82
CA LYS A 576 49.05 42.79 -56.98
C LYS A 576 49.14 43.91 -58.02
N ALA A 577 50.24 44.67 -57.97
CA ALA A 577 50.82 45.29 -59.15
C ALA A 577 52.32 45.48 -58.97
N LEU A 578 53.07 44.92 -59.92
CA LEU A 578 54.46 45.21 -60.33
C LEU A 578 55.64 44.48 -59.66
N ALA A 579 56.52 44.02 -60.56
CA ALA A 579 57.89 43.49 -60.43
C ALA A 579 58.01 42.01 -59.96
N ALA A 580 58.14 41.01 -60.85
CA ALA A 580 59.22 40.67 -61.80
C ALA A 580 60.38 39.85 -61.17
N SER A 581 60.47 38.60 -61.63
CA SER A 581 61.63 37.68 -61.73
C SER A 581 62.71 37.67 -60.63
N ALA A 582 62.84 36.53 -59.94
CA ALA A 582 64.14 35.92 -59.66
C ALA A 582 63.96 34.44 -59.25
N THR A 583 64.92 33.64 -59.67
CA THR A 583 65.07 32.18 -59.57
C THR A 583 65.34 31.67 -58.15
N ALA A 584 65.09 30.38 -57.95
CA ALA A 584 65.40 29.61 -56.75
C ALA A 584 66.90 29.67 -56.36
N THR A 585 67.18 30.02 -55.10
CA THR A 585 68.18 29.44 -54.17
C THR A 585 68.26 30.28 -52.89
N ASP A 586 68.37 29.61 -51.75
CA ASP A 586 68.86 30.10 -50.44
C ASP A 586 68.16 31.30 -49.77
N CYS A 587 67.27 31.00 -48.81
CA CYS A 587 66.95 31.93 -47.74
C CYS A 587 67.73 31.56 -46.47
N HIS A 588 68.89 32.19 -46.32
CA HIS A 588 69.53 32.44 -45.03
C HIS A 588 68.61 33.30 -44.16
N CYS A 589 68.20 32.80 -42.99
CA CYS A 589 67.62 33.65 -41.96
C CYS A 589 68.76 34.31 -41.16
N HIS A 590 68.77 35.64 -41.14
CA HIS A 590 69.64 36.41 -40.26
C HIS A 590 69.17 36.26 -38.81
N CYS A 591 69.99 35.61 -37.98
CA CYS A 591 69.89 35.71 -36.53
C CYS A 591 70.35 37.10 -36.09
N ALA A 592 69.52 37.80 -35.31
CA ALA A 592 69.94 38.98 -34.56
C ALA A 592 70.73 38.53 -33.32
N ILE A 593 71.94 39.09 -33.16
CA ILE A 593 72.82 38.90 -32.00
C ILE A 593 72.40 39.92 -30.93
N THR A 594 72.03 39.46 -29.74
CA THR A 594 72.07 40.28 -28.51
C THR A 594 73.39 40.04 -27.80
N SER A 595 73.96 41.09 -27.21
CA SER A 595 75.26 41.12 -26.54
C SER A 595 75.28 40.44 -25.17
N ASP A 596 74.80 39.20 -25.08
CA ASP A 596 75.14 38.24 -24.03
C ASP A 596 74.84 36.84 -24.57
N GLY A 597 75.89 36.07 -24.85
CA GLY A 597 75.83 34.87 -25.69
C GLY A 597 75.22 33.65 -25.00
N GLN A 598 73.95 33.36 -25.29
CA GLN A 598 73.38 32.01 -25.18
C GLN A 598 72.44 31.74 -26.37
N GLU A 599 72.72 30.64 -27.09
CA GLU A 599 71.92 30.11 -28.19
C GLU A 599 70.56 29.60 -27.68
N LEU A 600 69.46 30.04 -28.30
CA LEU A 600 68.13 29.44 -28.13
C LEU A 600 67.71 28.78 -29.46
N PRO A 601 67.41 27.48 -29.50
CA PRO A 601 66.91 26.82 -30.70
C PRO A 601 65.52 27.35 -31.09
N CYS A 602 65.36 27.69 -32.37
CA CYS A 602 64.06 27.93 -33.00
C CYS A 602 63.24 26.63 -33.06
N CYS A 603 62.56 26.29 -31.97
CA CYS A 603 61.52 25.25 -31.93
C CYS A 603 60.53 25.54 -30.80
N LEU A 604 59.81 26.65 -30.88
CA LEU A 604 58.62 26.94 -30.07
C LEU A 604 57.49 27.48 -30.96
N LEU A 605 57.14 26.73 -31.99
CA LEU A 605 55.77 26.70 -32.50
C LEU A 605 55.24 25.32 -32.11
N LYS A 606 54.96 25.15 -30.81
CA LYS A 606 53.98 24.15 -30.40
C LYS A 606 52.65 24.64 -30.92
N ASP A 607 51.95 23.79 -31.66
CA ASP A 607 50.55 23.97 -32.02
C ASP A 607 49.76 24.47 -30.79
N GLU A 608 49.47 25.77 -30.74
CA GLU A 608 48.43 26.28 -29.87
C GLU A 608 47.13 25.73 -30.45
N ILE A 609 46.69 24.59 -29.92
CA ILE A 609 45.35 24.09 -30.17
C ILE A 609 44.42 25.18 -29.65
N GLU A 610 43.97 26.07 -30.54
CA GLU A 610 43.00 27.13 -30.22
C GLU A 610 41.89 26.49 -29.39
N SER A 611 41.79 26.86 -28.12
CA SER A 611 40.72 26.35 -27.25
C SER A 611 39.40 26.93 -27.74
N PHE A 612 38.31 26.20 -27.59
CA PHE A 612 36.98 26.76 -27.87
C PHE A 612 36.56 27.83 -26.84
N GLY A 613 37.33 28.01 -25.76
CA GLY A 613 37.18 29.10 -24.80
C GLY A 613 36.12 28.88 -23.71
N PHE A 614 35.83 27.63 -23.36
CA PHE A 614 34.93 27.30 -22.25
C PHE A 614 35.46 26.13 -21.42
N HIS A 615 35.03 26.07 -20.17
CA HIS A 615 35.35 24.99 -19.24
C HIS A 615 34.08 24.23 -18.85
N VAL A 616 34.22 22.93 -18.58
CA VAL A 616 33.11 22.05 -18.19
C VAL A 616 33.32 21.47 -16.80
N ARG A 617 32.25 21.19 -16.08
CA ARG A 617 32.26 20.58 -14.73
C ARG A 617 31.00 19.76 -14.47
N GLY A 618 31.00 18.97 -13.40
CA GLY A 618 29.87 18.13 -12.99
C GLY A 618 29.69 16.89 -13.86
N ASP A 619 28.77 16.02 -13.46
CA ASP A 619 28.50 14.73 -14.09
C ASP A 619 26.99 14.56 -14.32
N ALA A 620 26.60 14.17 -15.54
CA ALA A 620 25.25 13.77 -15.94
C ALA A 620 24.08 14.67 -15.43
N PRO A 621 23.74 15.76 -16.14
CA PRO A 621 24.41 16.33 -17.32
C PRO A 621 25.62 17.21 -16.94
N VAL A 622 26.60 17.28 -17.85
CA VAL A 622 27.78 18.14 -17.71
C VAL A 622 27.41 19.61 -17.90
N ILE A 623 27.95 20.49 -17.05
CA ILE A 623 27.67 21.93 -16.97
C ILE A 623 28.85 22.73 -17.50
N ILE A 624 28.58 23.85 -18.16
CA ILE A 624 29.60 24.84 -18.52
C ILE A 624 29.91 25.70 -17.30
N SER A 625 31.16 25.63 -16.82
CA SER A 625 31.58 26.31 -15.59
C SER A 625 32.03 27.74 -15.80
N HIS A 626 32.69 28.00 -16.94
CA HIS A 626 33.29 29.28 -17.27
C HIS A 626 33.32 29.45 -18.78
N VAL A 627 33.06 30.67 -19.26
CA VAL A 627 33.17 31.04 -20.67
C VAL A 627 34.10 32.25 -20.78
N GLU A 628 35.15 32.13 -21.58
CA GLU A 628 36.13 33.21 -21.79
C GLU A 628 35.53 34.30 -22.66
N ILE A 629 35.63 35.56 -22.21
CA ILE A 629 35.09 36.73 -22.91
C ILE A 629 35.76 36.86 -24.29
N ASN A 630 34.97 37.12 -25.33
CA ASN A 630 35.41 37.20 -26.74
C ASN A 630 35.96 35.89 -27.32
N SER A 631 35.74 34.75 -26.68
CA SER A 631 36.08 33.44 -27.24
C SER A 631 35.06 32.94 -28.27
N LEU A 632 35.39 31.87 -28.99
CA LEU A 632 34.45 31.19 -29.89
C LEU A 632 33.17 30.77 -29.17
N ALA A 633 33.27 30.29 -27.92
CA ALA A 633 32.12 29.91 -27.11
C ALA A 633 31.22 31.09 -26.73
N ASP A 634 31.81 32.22 -26.35
CA ASP A 634 31.07 33.45 -26.00
C ASP A 634 30.32 33.99 -27.24
N LEU A 635 31.02 34.09 -28.37
CA LEU A 635 30.42 34.49 -29.66
C LEU A 635 29.38 33.48 -30.17
N GLY A 636 29.53 32.20 -29.83
CA GLY A 636 28.58 31.13 -30.10
C GLY A 636 27.34 31.14 -29.20
N GLY A 637 27.26 32.04 -28.22
CA GLY A 637 26.12 32.19 -27.33
C GLY A 637 26.04 31.14 -26.21
N ILE A 638 27.16 30.49 -25.90
CA ILE A 638 27.30 29.58 -24.76
C ILE A 638 27.37 30.40 -23.48
N LYS A 639 26.63 30.00 -22.43
CA LYS A 639 26.60 30.70 -21.15
C LYS A 639 27.11 29.84 -20.02
N GLU A 640 27.70 30.49 -19.01
CA GLU A 640 28.00 29.83 -17.75
C GLU A 640 26.71 29.29 -17.11
N GLY A 641 26.76 28.04 -16.66
CA GLY A 641 25.60 27.32 -16.11
C GLY A 641 24.77 26.55 -17.13
N ASP A 642 25.06 26.67 -18.43
CA ASP A 642 24.40 25.85 -19.45
C ASP A 642 24.71 24.35 -19.26
N PHE A 643 23.71 23.50 -19.43
CA PHE A 643 23.89 22.05 -19.51
C PHE A 643 24.10 21.62 -20.95
N ILE A 644 25.09 20.75 -21.18
CA ILE A 644 25.33 20.12 -22.48
C ILE A 644 24.43 18.89 -22.59
N VAL A 645 23.57 18.86 -23.60
CA VAL A 645 22.61 17.76 -23.83
C VAL A 645 22.98 16.90 -25.03
N GLU A 646 23.64 17.46 -26.03
CA GLU A 646 24.05 16.74 -27.25
C GLU A 646 25.42 17.25 -27.74
N ILE A 647 26.24 16.35 -28.28
CA ILE A 647 27.54 16.67 -28.92
C ILE A 647 27.62 15.91 -30.23
N ALA A 648 27.77 16.63 -31.35
CA ALA A 648 27.86 16.05 -32.69
C ALA A 648 26.76 15.00 -33.00
N GLY A 649 25.52 15.27 -32.60
CA GLY A 649 24.39 14.34 -32.79
C GLY A 649 24.24 13.26 -31.72
N ILE A 650 25.16 13.16 -30.75
CA ILE A 650 25.14 12.14 -29.69
C ILE A 650 24.52 12.74 -28.42
N ASP A 651 23.48 12.10 -27.88
CA ASP A 651 22.91 12.47 -26.58
C ASP A 651 23.91 12.20 -25.44
N VAL A 652 24.27 13.26 -24.69
CA VAL A 652 25.25 13.19 -23.60
C VAL A 652 24.65 13.48 -22.23
N LYS A 653 23.31 13.49 -22.11
CA LYS A 653 22.61 13.84 -20.85
C LYS A 653 23.02 12.95 -19.67
N TRP A 654 23.41 11.70 -19.95
CA TRP A 654 23.85 10.71 -18.96
C TRP A 654 25.37 10.49 -18.92
N TYR A 655 26.15 11.22 -19.73
CA TYR A 655 27.59 10.99 -19.82
C TYR A 655 28.31 11.63 -18.63
N SER A 656 29.37 10.96 -18.17
CA SER A 656 30.31 11.52 -17.20
C SER A 656 31.14 12.65 -17.82
N HIS A 657 31.70 13.49 -16.97
CA HIS A 657 32.64 14.54 -17.34
C HIS A 657 33.73 14.03 -18.29
N GLN A 658 34.37 12.89 -17.95
CA GLN A 658 35.46 12.32 -18.75
C GLN A 658 34.99 11.82 -20.12
N GLN A 659 33.74 11.35 -20.25
CA GLN A 659 33.19 10.94 -21.54
C GLN A 659 32.89 12.15 -22.42
N VAL A 660 32.30 13.19 -21.85
CA VAL A 660 32.02 14.45 -22.55
C VAL A 660 33.30 15.12 -23.03
N VAL A 661 34.33 15.22 -22.18
CA VAL A 661 35.63 15.80 -22.57
C VAL A 661 36.26 15.02 -23.71
N ARG A 662 36.22 13.69 -23.68
CA ARG A 662 36.71 12.85 -24.78
C ARG A 662 35.96 13.08 -26.08
N LEU A 663 34.63 13.22 -26.03
CA LEU A 663 33.82 13.55 -27.21
C LEU A 663 34.19 14.92 -27.79
N ILE A 664 34.31 15.94 -26.94
CA ILE A 664 34.71 17.29 -27.37
C ILE A 664 36.10 17.26 -28.04
N GLN A 665 37.05 16.53 -27.45
CA GLN A 665 38.40 16.38 -28.01
C GLN A 665 38.40 15.63 -29.34
N SER A 666 37.51 14.67 -29.54
CA SER A 666 37.39 13.91 -30.78
C SER A 666 36.86 14.72 -31.97
N CYS A 667 36.16 15.83 -31.71
CA CYS A 667 35.57 16.70 -32.73
C CYS A 667 36.61 17.57 -33.47
N GLY A 668 37.85 17.65 -32.98
CA GLY A 668 38.96 18.35 -33.64
C GLY A 668 38.71 19.85 -33.81
N ALA A 669 38.52 20.30 -35.06
CA ALA A 669 38.38 21.72 -35.41
C ALA A 669 36.94 22.24 -35.43
N THR A 670 35.94 21.35 -35.54
CA THR A 670 34.52 21.72 -35.62
C THR A 670 33.75 21.02 -34.50
N LEU A 671 33.12 21.78 -33.62
CA LEU A 671 32.35 21.27 -32.50
C LEU A 671 30.89 21.71 -32.62
N GLU A 672 29.97 20.76 -32.66
CA GLU A 672 28.53 21.01 -32.62
C GLU A 672 27.98 20.57 -31.26
N LEU A 673 27.37 21.51 -30.54
CA LEU A 673 26.80 21.32 -29.22
C LEU A 673 25.33 21.68 -29.23
N LYS A 674 24.54 20.96 -28.44
CA LYS A 674 23.19 21.39 -28.05
C LYS A 674 23.19 21.65 -26.56
N VAL A 675 22.79 22.85 -26.15
CA VAL A 675 22.83 23.30 -24.75
C VAL A 675 21.48 23.84 -24.29
N ILE A 676 21.20 23.71 -22.99
CA ILE A 676 20.02 24.30 -22.33
C ILE A 676 20.45 25.17 -21.16
N THR A 677 19.73 26.27 -20.91
CA THR A 677 19.96 27.13 -19.76
C THR A 677 18.91 26.85 -18.68
N PRO A 678 19.31 26.49 -17.45
CA PRO A 678 18.37 26.33 -16.34
C PRO A 678 17.76 27.69 -15.97
N MET A 679 16.45 27.72 -15.75
CA MET A 679 15.73 28.95 -15.36
C MET A 679 15.52 29.06 -13.84
N ASP A 680 15.81 27.99 -13.09
CA ASP A 680 15.68 27.98 -11.64
C ASP A 680 16.71 28.91 -10.97
N ARG A 681 16.25 29.70 -9.99
CA ARG A 681 17.03 30.72 -9.25
C ARG A 681 18.31 30.20 -8.57
N ASN A 682 18.40 28.89 -8.33
CA ASN A 682 19.56 28.23 -7.73
C ASN A 682 20.73 28.05 -8.72
N TYR A 683 20.46 28.05 -10.03
CA TYR A 683 21.46 27.91 -11.09
C TYR A 683 21.83 29.26 -11.74
N LEU A 684 21.04 30.32 -11.49
CA LEU A 684 21.26 31.67 -12.02
C LEU A 684 22.20 32.55 -11.18
N LYS A 685 22.79 32.04 -10.08
CA LYS A 685 23.77 32.81 -9.30
C LYS A 685 25.18 32.61 -9.87
N PRO A 686 25.88 33.68 -10.31
CA PRO A 686 27.31 33.64 -10.52
C PRO A 686 27.97 33.28 -9.19
N LEU A 687 28.71 32.18 -9.15
CA LEU A 687 29.34 31.71 -7.92
C LEU A 687 30.57 32.59 -7.63
N SER A 688 30.38 33.63 -6.81
CA SER A 688 31.51 34.35 -6.21
C SER A 688 32.38 33.36 -5.42
N SER A 689 33.68 33.37 -5.70
CA SER A 689 34.67 32.47 -5.14
C SER A 689 34.69 32.54 -3.61
N LYS A 690 34.32 31.43 -2.94
CA LYS A 690 35.06 30.78 -1.84
C LYS A 690 34.26 29.56 -1.35
N GLY A 691 34.98 28.46 -1.14
CA GLY A 691 34.45 27.11 -1.15
C GLY A 691 33.40 26.78 -0.10
N SER A 692 32.51 25.87 -0.46
CA SER A 692 31.81 24.91 0.41
C SER A 692 31.19 23.86 -0.51
N ILE A 693 31.68 22.62 -0.42
CA ILE A 693 31.04 21.45 -1.04
C ILE A 693 29.75 21.19 -0.26
N SER A 694 28.60 21.32 -0.92
CA SER A 694 27.33 20.83 -0.40
C SER A 694 26.79 19.72 -1.29
N THR A 695 26.98 18.49 -0.80
CA THR A 695 26.28 17.29 -1.23
C THR A 695 24.77 17.52 -1.12
N LEU A 696 24.05 17.49 -2.23
CA LEU A 696 22.59 17.61 -2.28
C LEU A 696 21.95 16.29 -1.81
N SER A 697 21.66 16.21 -0.52
CA SER A 697 20.75 15.22 0.04
C SER A 697 19.30 15.53 -0.40
N ALA A 698 18.61 14.50 -0.88
CA ALA A 698 17.21 14.51 -1.25
C ALA A 698 16.34 15.00 -0.07
N ALA A 699 15.78 16.21 -0.21
CA ALA A 699 14.78 16.71 0.71
C ALA A 699 13.41 16.15 0.33
N SER A 700 12.85 15.38 1.27
CA SER A 700 11.47 14.92 1.34
C SER A 700 10.50 16.09 1.17
N SER A 701 9.66 16.07 0.14
CA SER A 701 8.59 17.05 -0.04
C SER A 701 7.27 16.51 0.51
N SER A 702 7.02 16.75 1.80
CA SER A 702 5.66 16.78 2.37
C SER A 702 4.99 18.09 1.96
N GLY A 703 4.20 18.07 0.90
CA GLY A 703 3.45 19.22 0.40
C GLY A 703 2.05 19.26 1.02
N VAL A 704 1.87 20.16 1.99
CA VAL A 704 0.55 20.62 2.44
C VAL A 704 -0.01 21.60 1.41
N SER A 705 -1.15 21.25 0.80
CA SER A 705 -1.85 22.14 -0.12
C SER A 705 -2.89 22.96 0.64
N SER A 706 -2.63 24.25 0.83
CA SER A 706 -3.63 25.25 1.17
C SER A 706 -4.51 25.52 -0.07
N GLY A 707 -5.80 25.25 0.05
CA GLY A 707 -6.78 25.43 -1.02
C GLY A 707 -7.08 26.88 -1.33
N SER A 708 -7.44 27.12 -2.60
CA SER A 708 -8.26 28.25 -3.01
C SER A 708 -9.52 27.71 -3.69
N SER A 709 -10.67 28.13 -3.18
CA SER A 709 -11.99 27.89 -3.73
C SER A 709 -12.65 29.23 -4.05
N SER A 710 -13.55 29.25 -5.04
CA SER A 710 -14.39 30.39 -5.43
C SER A 710 -15.67 29.85 -6.08
N PRO A 711 -16.78 30.62 -6.16
CA PRO A 711 -17.65 30.92 -5.02
C PRO A 711 -19.15 30.72 -5.34
N THR A 712 -20.00 30.48 -4.33
CA THR A 712 -21.35 31.11 -4.17
C THR A 712 -22.08 30.52 -2.97
N GLY A 713 -22.63 31.37 -2.09
CA GLY A 713 -23.51 30.96 -0.98
C GLY A 713 -23.42 31.89 0.23
N THR A 714 -24.21 32.96 0.21
CA THR A 714 -24.31 34.00 1.25
C THR A 714 -25.18 33.60 2.44
N THR A 715 -24.67 33.89 3.65
CA THR A 715 -25.35 34.33 4.91
C THR A 715 -26.43 33.41 5.52
N THR A 716 -26.37 33.03 6.81
CA THR A 716 -26.47 33.91 7.99
C THR A 716 -25.88 33.26 9.27
N LYS A 717 -25.39 34.07 10.22
CA LYS A 717 -24.94 33.67 11.57
C LYS A 717 -26.13 33.54 12.55
N PRO A 718 -25.94 32.91 13.74
CA PRO A 718 -25.66 33.75 14.91
C PRO A 718 -24.56 33.22 15.87
N LYS A 719 -24.12 34.14 16.74
CA LYS A 719 -23.05 34.11 17.76
C LYS A 719 -23.39 33.23 18.98
N LEU A 720 -22.35 32.75 19.69
CA LEU A 720 -21.98 33.04 21.11
C LEU A 720 -20.92 32.02 21.57
N ARG A 721 -19.67 32.43 21.80
CA ARG A 721 -19.07 32.95 23.05
C ARG A 721 -18.32 31.85 23.81
N CYS A 722 -17.01 31.84 23.62
CA CYS A 722 -16.02 31.09 24.38
C CYS A 722 -15.91 31.63 25.82
N LYS A 723 -15.76 30.72 26.78
CA LYS A 723 -15.13 30.95 28.09
C LYS A 723 -14.13 29.82 28.37
N THR A 724 -13.05 30.23 28.99
CA THR A 724 -11.74 29.62 29.20
C THR A 724 -11.64 28.63 30.38
N SER A 725 -10.58 27.80 30.33
CA SER A 725 -9.84 27.16 31.44
C SER A 725 -10.45 25.85 31.99
N THR A 726 -9.76 24.71 31.96
CA THR A 726 -8.57 24.40 32.78
C THR A 726 -7.85 23.13 32.27
N LYS A 727 -6.53 23.06 32.52
CA LYS A 727 -5.61 21.95 32.20
C LYS A 727 -5.79 20.74 33.15
N ALA A 728 -5.64 19.54 32.61
CA ALA A 728 -5.08 18.38 33.33
C ALA A 728 -4.15 17.60 32.38
N ARG A 729 -2.92 17.33 32.82
CA ARG A 729 -1.88 16.53 32.14
C ARG A 729 -2.11 15.06 32.43
N LEU A 730 -2.00 14.20 31.41
CA LEU A 730 -1.57 12.80 31.55
C LEU A 730 -0.54 12.48 30.45
N GLY A 731 0.46 11.70 30.84
CA GLY A 731 1.74 11.52 30.15
C GLY A 731 1.66 10.66 28.89
N SER A 732 2.37 11.10 27.85
CA SER A 732 2.64 10.35 26.63
C SER A 732 3.88 9.47 26.85
N VAL A 733 3.71 8.17 26.64
CA VAL A 733 4.80 7.21 26.50
C VAL A 733 5.35 7.35 25.07
N SER A 734 6.68 7.41 24.97
CA SER A 734 7.45 7.74 23.78
C SER A 734 7.32 6.69 22.66
N SER A 735 6.98 7.15 21.46
CA SER A 735 7.09 6.40 20.21
C SER A 735 8.56 6.30 19.78
N THR A 736 9.07 5.08 19.69
CA THR A 736 10.37 4.79 19.05
C THR A 736 10.26 5.01 17.54
N SER A 737 11.05 5.95 17.04
CA SER A 737 11.17 6.33 15.63
C SER A 737 11.82 5.21 14.80
N TRP A 738 11.14 4.81 13.73
CA TRP A 738 11.63 3.84 12.75
C TRP A 738 12.59 4.52 11.76
N ASN A 739 13.70 3.85 11.43
CA ASN A 739 14.81 4.40 10.64
C ASN A 739 14.99 3.53 9.36
N PRO A 740 14.86 4.09 8.14
CA PRO A 740 14.55 3.32 6.93
C PRO A 740 15.75 2.61 6.24
N PHE A 741 16.88 2.42 6.92
CA PHE A 741 18.09 1.82 6.32
C PHE A 741 18.69 0.64 7.10
N ARG A 742 17.96 0.03 8.05
CA ARG A 742 18.42 -1.20 8.68
C ARG A 742 17.98 -2.42 7.88
N ARG A 743 18.94 -3.11 7.27
CA ARG A 743 18.76 -4.51 6.82
C ARG A 743 18.58 -5.39 8.06
N THR A 744 17.47 -6.13 8.15
CA THR A 744 17.31 -7.23 9.11
C THR A 744 17.47 -8.57 8.37
N PRO A 745 18.17 -9.56 8.95
CA PRO A 745 18.37 -10.86 8.32
C PRO A 745 17.13 -11.76 8.49
N SER A 746 16.94 -12.66 7.52
CA SER A 746 15.87 -13.65 7.47
C SER A 746 15.94 -14.63 8.64
N LEU A 747 14.80 -14.87 9.31
CA LEU A 747 14.62 -15.95 10.28
C LEU A 747 14.37 -17.27 9.53
N ALA A 748 15.45 -17.96 9.22
CA ALA A 748 15.46 -19.41 9.10
C ALA A 748 16.39 -19.95 10.19
N LYS A 749 15.89 -20.90 10.98
CA LYS A 749 16.44 -21.49 12.22
C LYS A 749 16.28 -20.60 13.44
N ILE A 750 15.43 -20.99 14.39
CA ILE A 750 15.82 -21.60 15.68
C ILE A 750 14.69 -22.57 16.08
N PHE A 751 15.08 -23.71 16.65
CA PHE A 751 14.23 -24.75 17.25
C PHE A 751 13.31 -24.22 18.35
#